data_AF-A0A9W9YL84-F1
#
_entry.id   AF-A0A9W9YL84-F1
#
_cell.length_a   1.000
_cell.length_b   1.000
_cell.length_c   1.000
_cell.angle_alpha   90.00
_cell.angle_beta   90.00
_cell.angle_gamma   90.00
#
_symmetry.space_group_name_H-M   'P 1'
#
loop_
_entity.id
_entity.type
_entity.pdbx_description
1 polymer ?
#
loop_
_entity_poly.entity_id
_entity_poly.type
_entity_poly.pdbx_seq_one_letter_code
_entity_poly.pdbx_strand_id
1 'polypeptide(L)'
;MKNRITTPLSRRNLKPSLKQQNLLSRGGRAVQTSLIFILKQAAAMFNPRKKNTRKGKKQKQPRKGKVSMYAHGRSVFSRKRALQDDVVKPWAAVGTWFIGPKAENADVFKNLMVDAIDSHLNFRQSFYPCDPPYVTEELRQAESFKISFARMKTELEKMQKDMQKSVPFFSTRYKGHVNWDTAVPANLGYIASILWNQNNCAAEGGPVTTSYEIEATGDLCEMIGLKREDSMGHLTAGGSVANIEAIWVARNLKYYPLGLQEALLKDEQLRKARGYEVYLPQKGSTIPLVNATQWELLNLDTDSIVKMPFDVPELAGLDQGSFRNIMSNYLYESIGAQEFCSRHMLTKSPCVVASSTYHVSFLKAVTIVGLGKECLVTVPVDKNARMDTDILEKMLLHKLLNEIPVICVISILGSTEESAVDPLEDILAIRTKLSKKGLNFNIHADAAWGAYFSCMLREPPKGDIMPSTEEEGFVPELFLNRHVTNQLKVLNQCDTITVDPHKSGFCPYPAGAICYRNKNLNNFLSVSSGVVYYHGDYTLGDVGIEGSKPGAAASGVLLANKVIGLHKNGYGRILSECMFTSKILYCYWVCLAEDFDNFVVETTKALPSGKVPVGPNSSEKIDYVTFIRNNILGKTNEELAENDFLMAFLREIGPDTLIPCFSVNIRGNEDVNQCNAIISAIFNDLCHTTTEESEQRIPMIVTSSTMQDHKYSSTLEHFKERLGLSTKNKDGVKYIITTCLDPWSSSMDFMDDLAAIMRNTVLNAIGTVTDTPDCHSFVSTDVVNADKEVFVSYAGNFKQTQHQYFAVARFRFLSDDDVATFNATVQKSTPIVLRNIQSEPKRLHDLLFNDSDEERLSEKFDFFVGLPTESSVPFMTADMKIVDVPRYDHFDVADDQYPDSATYILYGDVGNAYLFHTPTKDPDYLQIVRLTEVPKGLGDSTEKAVILKQGVDAELLGVPGAPTVQDGKIVDPLTDPKYKINFVGIQGEEVTTGVVVQKKIWFDGEVLNKSQ
;
A
#
# COMPACT_ATOMS: atom_id res chain seq x y z
N MET A 1 57.81 -34.72 14.52
CA MET A 1 58.22 -35.18 13.18
C MET A 1 57.42 -36.41 12.80
N LYS A 2 56.88 -36.50 11.56
CA LYS A 2 56.53 -37.72 10.76
C LYS A 2 55.61 -38.80 11.40
N ASN A 3 54.74 -39.55 10.70
CA ASN A 3 54.20 -39.60 9.33
C ASN A 3 52.97 -40.56 9.34
N ARG A 4 51.86 -40.34 8.59
CA ARG A 4 51.50 -40.93 7.26
C ARG A 4 51.55 -42.49 7.14
N ILE A 5 50.67 -43.24 6.43
CA ILE A 5 49.34 -43.03 5.78
C ILE A 5 48.77 -44.41 5.28
N THR A 6 47.43 -44.58 5.26
CA THR A 6 46.48 -45.50 4.50
C THR A 6 46.70 -47.01 4.21
N THR A 7 45.57 -47.74 4.06
CA THR A 7 45.37 -49.14 3.57
C THR A 7 44.01 -49.31 2.80
N PRO A 8 43.70 -50.45 2.10
CA PRO A 8 42.74 -50.48 0.96
C PRO A 8 41.59 -51.56 0.94
N LEU A 9 40.69 -51.46 -0.07
CA LEU A 9 39.95 -52.50 -0.86
C LEU A 9 39.20 -53.73 -0.26
N SER A 10 37.92 -53.95 -0.65
CA SER A 10 37.36 -55.17 -1.35
C SER A 10 35.79 -55.19 -1.40
N ARG A 11 35.12 -55.34 -2.57
CA ARG A 11 34.52 -56.52 -3.29
C ARG A 11 33.13 -57.12 -2.87
N ARG A 12 32.13 -56.93 -3.77
CA ARG A 12 31.24 -57.89 -4.50
C ARG A 12 30.13 -58.75 -3.82
N ASN A 13 28.91 -58.74 -4.43
CA ASN A 13 28.14 -59.87 -5.07
C ASN A 13 26.64 -59.47 -5.31
N LEU A 14 25.75 -60.08 -6.14
CA LEU A 14 25.84 -61.12 -7.21
C LEU A 14 24.86 -60.87 -8.43
N LYS A 15 23.95 -61.80 -8.83
CA LYS A 15 23.14 -61.87 -10.12
C LYS A 15 21.91 -62.85 -10.01
N PRO A 16 21.22 -63.37 -11.09
CA PRO A 16 20.29 -62.76 -12.11
C PRO A 16 19.02 -63.63 -12.50
N SER A 17 18.22 -63.22 -13.52
CA SER A 17 17.77 -64.01 -14.73
C SER A 17 16.29 -63.90 -15.22
N LEU A 18 16.03 -64.30 -16.50
CA LEU A 18 14.72 -64.33 -17.22
C LEU A 18 14.12 -65.76 -17.30
N LYS A 19 12.77 -65.92 -17.43
CA LYS A 19 12.11 -66.83 -18.42
C LYS A 19 10.56 -66.76 -18.52
N GLN A 20 10.03 -67.48 -19.53
CA GLN A 20 8.67 -67.47 -20.13
C GLN A 20 7.54 -68.26 -19.41
N GLN A 21 6.29 -67.88 -19.74
CA GLN A 21 5.06 -68.68 -20.00
C GLN A 21 4.76 -70.01 -19.24
N ASN A 22 3.58 -70.05 -18.58
CA ASN A 22 2.44 -70.99 -18.78
C ASN A 22 1.33 -70.65 -17.75
N LEU A 23 0.05 -70.42 -18.06
CA LEU A 23 -1.04 -71.30 -18.58
C LEU A 23 -1.61 -72.34 -17.59
N LEU A 24 -2.95 -72.29 -17.42
CA LEU A 24 -3.86 -73.29 -16.79
C LEU A 24 -3.79 -73.40 -15.24
N SER A 25 -4.89 -73.65 -14.48
CA SER A 25 -6.33 -73.72 -14.80
C SER A 25 -7.19 -73.84 -13.52
N ARG A 26 -8.50 -73.49 -13.60
CA ARG A 26 -9.70 -74.07 -12.90
C ARG A 26 -9.63 -74.32 -11.35
N GLY A 27 -10.63 -73.98 -10.53
CA GLY A 27 -11.93 -73.35 -10.75
C GLY A 27 -13.05 -73.92 -9.83
N GLY A 28 -14.06 -73.10 -9.50
CA GLY A 28 -15.29 -73.49 -8.77
C GLY A 28 -15.18 -73.48 -7.22
N ARG A 29 -16.23 -73.23 -6.42
CA ARG A 29 -17.66 -72.89 -6.64
C ARG A 29 -18.10 -71.98 -5.45
N ALA A 30 -18.91 -70.93 -5.65
CA ALA A 30 -20.38 -70.87 -5.40
C ALA A 30 -20.80 -71.22 -3.94
N VAL A 31 -21.72 -70.54 -3.24
CA VAL A 31 -23.04 -69.99 -3.63
C VAL A 31 -23.47 -68.81 -2.71
N GLN A 32 -24.17 -67.81 -3.29
CA GLN A 32 -25.21 -66.86 -2.79
C GLN A 32 -25.43 -66.68 -1.25
N THR A 33 -25.85 -65.52 -0.71
CA THR A 33 -27.10 -64.80 -1.09
C THR A 33 -27.24 -63.40 -0.46
N SER A 34 -27.48 -62.38 -1.30
CA SER A 34 -28.34 -61.17 -1.12
C SER A 34 -28.19 -60.16 0.03
N LEU A 35 -28.73 -58.95 -0.25
CA LEU A 35 -29.01 -57.79 0.62
C LEU A 35 -27.78 -57.02 1.16
N ILE A 36 -27.43 -55.91 0.49
CA ILE A 36 -27.44 -54.51 0.97
C ILE A 36 -26.84 -53.63 -0.15
N PHE A 37 -27.57 -53.50 -1.26
CA PHE A 37 -27.31 -52.49 -2.31
C PHE A 37 -28.58 -51.75 -2.75
N ILE A 38 -29.68 -51.95 -2.02
CA ILE A 38 -30.97 -51.26 -2.21
C ILE A 38 -31.41 -50.76 -0.83
N LEU A 39 -30.70 -49.76 -0.26
CA LEU A 39 -31.09 -49.10 0.99
C LEU A 39 -30.41 -47.73 1.28
N LYS A 40 -29.88 -47.03 0.26
CA LYS A 40 -29.29 -45.67 0.42
C LYS A 40 -29.78 -44.58 -0.53
N GLN A 41 -30.78 -44.85 -1.38
CA GLN A 41 -31.40 -43.84 -2.28
C GLN A 41 -32.93 -43.70 -2.12
N ALA A 42 -33.52 -44.27 -1.07
CA ALA A 42 -34.98 -44.28 -0.86
C ALA A 42 -35.41 -43.83 0.55
N ALA A 43 -34.76 -42.80 1.10
CA ALA A 43 -35.08 -42.21 2.41
C ALA A 43 -35.27 -40.68 2.36
N ALA A 44 -35.67 -40.16 1.20
CA ALA A 44 -35.85 -38.72 0.95
C ALA A 44 -37.18 -38.40 0.24
N MET A 45 -38.28 -39.09 0.61
CA MET A 45 -39.64 -38.72 0.18
C MET A 45 -40.72 -39.31 1.10
N PHE A 46 -41.63 -38.44 1.57
CA PHE A 46 -42.87 -38.71 2.34
C PHE A 46 -42.76 -39.37 3.74
N ASN A 47 -42.95 -38.60 4.82
CA ASN A 47 -44.27 -38.41 5.47
C ASN A 47 -44.24 -37.19 6.46
N PRO A 48 -45.27 -36.81 7.25
CA PRO A 48 -45.88 -35.49 7.05
C PRO A 48 -45.73 -34.50 8.22
N ARG A 49 -46.07 -33.24 7.92
CA ARG A 49 -46.30 -32.09 8.81
C ARG A 49 -46.53 -32.43 10.30
N LYS A 50 -45.55 -32.11 11.15
CA LYS A 50 -45.82 -31.71 12.55
C LYS A 50 -45.42 -30.24 12.75
N LYS A 51 -46.42 -29.41 13.06
CA LYS A 51 -46.20 -28.02 13.51
C LYS A 51 -45.42 -28.07 14.83
N ASN A 52 -44.15 -27.65 14.82
CA ASN A 52 -43.42 -27.32 16.04
C ASN A 52 -43.06 -25.83 16.01
N THR A 53 -43.83 -25.03 16.75
CA THR A 53 -43.58 -23.62 16.99
C THR A 53 -42.35 -23.46 17.88
N ARG A 54 -41.14 -23.50 17.30
CA ARG A 54 -39.94 -22.96 17.93
C ARG A 54 -39.69 -21.56 17.39
N LYS A 55 -39.89 -20.56 18.26
CA LYS A 55 -39.33 -19.21 18.07
C LYS A 55 -37.81 -19.39 17.92
N GLY A 56 -37.30 -19.20 16.70
CA GLY A 56 -35.87 -19.20 16.47
C GLY A 56 -35.24 -17.99 17.14
N LYS A 57 -34.70 -18.17 18.35
CA LYS A 57 -33.56 -17.33 18.75
C LYS A 57 -32.51 -17.55 17.67
N LYS A 58 -32.15 -16.49 16.92
CA LYS A 58 -30.98 -16.52 16.05
C LYS A 58 -29.80 -16.91 16.94
N GLN A 59 -29.23 -18.10 16.77
CA GLN A 59 -27.84 -18.30 17.15
C GLN A 59 -27.05 -17.41 16.20
N LYS A 60 -26.64 -16.23 16.69
CA LYS A 60 -25.41 -15.63 16.15
C LYS A 60 -24.37 -16.74 16.19
N GLN A 61 -23.65 -16.99 15.09
CA GLN A 61 -22.37 -17.66 15.25
C GLN A 61 -21.56 -16.76 16.20
N PRO A 62 -21.01 -17.28 17.30
CA PRO A 62 -20.15 -16.46 18.15
C PRO A 62 -18.97 -16.00 17.30
N ARG A 63 -18.62 -14.71 17.40
CA ARG A 63 -17.26 -14.28 17.11
C ARG A 63 -16.34 -15.21 17.92
N LYS A 64 -15.26 -15.74 17.33
CA LYS A 64 -14.13 -16.15 18.18
C LYS A 64 -13.77 -14.93 19.04
N GLY A 65 -13.44 -15.11 20.31
CA GLY A 65 -13.19 -14.00 21.24
C GLY A 65 -12.25 -12.96 20.63
N LYS A 66 -12.50 -11.66 20.89
CA LYS A 66 -11.75 -10.59 20.21
C LYS A 66 -10.26 -10.78 20.43
N VAL A 67 -9.55 -10.75 19.32
CA VAL A 67 -8.11 -10.99 19.25
C VAL A 67 -7.40 -9.66 19.54
N SER A 68 -6.37 -9.70 20.39
CA SER A 68 -5.53 -8.53 20.71
C SER A 68 -4.94 -7.92 19.44
N MET A 69 -4.80 -6.59 19.40
CA MET A 69 -4.17 -5.89 18.27
C MET A 69 -2.69 -6.30 18.05
N TYR A 70 -2.08 -6.92 19.05
CA TYR A 70 -0.72 -7.46 19.04
C TYR A 70 -0.70 -8.99 18.99
N ALA A 71 -1.80 -9.63 18.63
CA ALA A 71 -1.77 -11.07 18.38
C ALA A 71 -0.83 -11.39 17.22
N HIS A 72 -0.15 -12.52 17.38
CA HIS A 72 0.68 -13.15 16.37
C HIS A 72 0.11 -14.56 16.19
N GLY A 73 0.19 -15.18 14.99
CA GLY A 73 -0.10 -16.62 14.84
C GLY A 73 -0.87 -17.08 13.62
N ARG A 74 -1.47 -16.18 12.83
CA ARG A 74 -2.39 -16.60 11.77
C ARG A 74 -1.77 -16.48 10.38
N SER A 75 -2.08 -17.47 9.54
CA SER A 75 -1.60 -17.51 8.17
C SER A 75 -2.15 -16.32 7.39
N VAL A 76 -1.29 -15.62 6.65
CA VAL A 76 -1.70 -14.51 5.77
C VAL A 76 -2.55 -14.99 4.58
N PHE A 77 -2.51 -16.30 4.27
CA PHE A 77 -3.34 -16.98 3.28
C PHE A 77 -4.33 -17.94 3.93
N SER A 78 -5.39 -18.33 3.19
CA SER A 78 -6.25 -19.41 3.65
C SER A 78 -5.58 -20.78 3.44
N ARG A 79 -5.61 -21.66 4.45
CA ARG A 79 -5.10 -23.04 4.37
C ARG A 79 -6.20 -24.01 3.95
N LYS A 80 -6.28 -24.37 2.66
CA LYS A 80 -7.29 -25.33 2.17
C LYS A 80 -6.84 -26.79 2.27
N ARG A 81 -7.70 -27.67 2.79
CA ARG A 81 -7.66 -29.11 2.43
C ARG A 81 -7.95 -29.23 0.94
N ALA A 82 -7.03 -29.81 0.18
CA ALA A 82 -7.01 -29.79 -1.28
C ALA A 82 -8.38 -30.06 -1.94
N LEU A 83 -8.75 -29.19 -2.89
CA LEU A 83 -9.47 -29.62 -4.08
C LEU A 83 -8.41 -30.18 -5.04
N GLN A 84 -8.59 -31.44 -5.43
CA GLN A 84 -7.91 -32.22 -6.48
C GLN A 84 -6.53 -31.73 -6.97
N ASP A 85 -5.53 -32.59 -6.81
CA ASP A 85 -4.09 -32.42 -7.08
C ASP A 85 -3.71 -32.05 -8.55
N ASP A 86 -4.68 -31.92 -9.46
CA ASP A 86 -4.52 -31.62 -10.89
C ASP A 86 -4.78 -30.13 -11.27
N VAL A 87 -4.99 -29.22 -10.30
CA VAL A 87 -5.33 -27.80 -10.57
C VAL A 87 -4.11 -26.89 -10.50
N VAL A 88 -3.81 -26.20 -11.61
CA VAL A 88 -2.79 -25.13 -11.68
C VAL A 88 -3.09 -24.03 -10.65
N LYS A 89 -2.07 -23.56 -9.93
CA LYS A 89 -2.16 -22.57 -8.84
C LYS A 89 -1.50 -21.22 -9.20
N PRO A 90 -2.17 -20.28 -9.91
CA PRO A 90 -1.56 -19.01 -10.33
C PRO A 90 -0.98 -18.14 -9.20
N TRP A 91 -1.54 -18.22 -7.98
CA TRP A 91 -1.03 -17.49 -6.81
C TRP A 91 0.40 -17.90 -6.42
N ALA A 92 0.80 -19.15 -6.68
CA ALA A 92 2.16 -19.60 -6.40
C ALA A 92 3.21 -18.85 -7.27
N ALA A 93 2.85 -18.44 -8.49
CA ALA A 93 3.74 -17.66 -9.34
C ALA A 93 4.00 -16.26 -8.76
N VAL A 94 2.99 -15.63 -8.14
CA VAL A 94 3.14 -14.35 -7.42
C VAL A 94 4.21 -14.47 -6.35
N GLY A 95 4.21 -15.58 -5.60
CA GLY A 95 5.24 -15.91 -4.61
C GLY A 95 6.67 -15.88 -5.14
N THR A 96 6.91 -16.17 -6.42
CA THR A 96 8.26 -16.14 -7.04
C THR A 96 8.74 -14.74 -7.42
N TRP A 97 7.83 -13.77 -7.55
CA TRP A 97 8.12 -12.44 -8.09
C TRP A 97 8.58 -11.44 -7.03
N PHE A 98 8.59 -11.81 -5.75
CA PHE A 98 8.96 -10.95 -4.63
C PHE A 98 9.94 -11.65 -3.69
N ILE A 99 10.66 -10.88 -2.86
CA ILE A 99 11.57 -11.45 -1.84
C ILE A 99 10.76 -12.03 -0.68
N GLY A 100 9.62 -11.39 -0.38
CA GLY A 100 8.63 -11.82 0.60
C GLY A 100 8.71 -11.06 1.94
N PRO A 101 7.59 -10.92 2.69
CA PRO A 101 7.53 -10.12 3.92
C PRO A 101 8.47 -10.58 5.06
N LYS A 102 9.00 -11.79 5.00
CA LYS A 102 10.00 -12.36 5.93
C LYS A 102 11.29 -12.79 5.22
N ALA A 103 11.48 -12.35 3.98
CA ALA A 103 12.56 -12.76 3.09
C ALA A 103 12.60 -14.28 2.84
N GLU A 104 11.42 -14.85 2.60
CA GLU A 104 11.18 -16.26 2.32
C GLU A 104 12.00 -16.76 1.11
N ASN A 105 12.21 -15.92 0.09
CA ASN A 105 13.01 -16.22 -1.12
C ASN A 105 14.45 -15.66 -1.06
N ALA A 106 15.01 -15.42 0.13
CA ALA A 106 16.30 -14.75 0.28
C ALA A 106 17.48 -15.50 -0.34
N ASP A 107 17.46 -16.82 -0.40
CA ASP A 107 18.50 -17.65 -1.02
C ASP A 107 18.41 -17.59 -2.55
N VAL A 108 17.20 -17.72 -3.13
CA VAL A 108 16.94 -17.57 -4.57
C VAL A 108 17.42 -16.20 -5.06
N PHE A 109 17.02 -15.13 -4.38
CA PHE A 109 17.42 -13.77 -4.76
C PHE A 109 18.93 -13.55 -4.66
N LYS A 110 19.59 -14.07 -3.62
CA LYS A 110 21.06 -13.96 -3.46
C LYS A 110 21.80 -14.70 -4.56
N ASN A 111 21.38 -15.91 -4.91
CA ASN A 111 22.04 -16.70 -5.96
C ASN A 111 21.94 -15.98 -7.32
N LEU A 112 20.75 -15.55 -7.72
CA LEU A 112 20.54 -14.80 -8.98
C LEU A 112 21.29 -13.47 -9.01
N MET A 113 21.41 -12.78 -7.87
CA MET A 113 22.18 -11.55 -7.75
C MET A 113 23.70 -11.78 -7.88
N VAL A 114 24.23 -12.88 -7.32
CA VAL A 114 25.62 -13.30 -7.53
C VAL A 114 25.86 -13.65 -9.00
N ASP A 115 24.99 -14.45 -9.63
CA ASP A 115 25.10 -14.81 -11.05
C ASP A 115 25.12 -13.56 -11.96
N ALA A 116 24.28 -12.56 -11.67
CA ALA A 116 24.22 -11.29 -12.38
C ALA A 116 25.53 -10.47 -12.26
N ILE A 117 26.15 -10.46 -11.07
CA ILE A 117 27.43 -9.79 -10.83
C ILE A 117 28.57 -10.55 -11.52
N ASP A 118 28.63 -11.88 -11.33
CA ASP A 118 29.68 -12.73 -11.90
C ASP A 118 29.67 -12.70 -13.44
N SER A 119 28.50 -12.59 -14.07
CA SER A 119 28.38 -12.34 -15.52
C SER A 119 29.21 -11.13 -15.98
N HIS A 120 29.14 -10.01 -15.26
CA HIS A 120 29.94 -8.82 -15.56
C HIS A 120 31.43 -8.98 -15.25
N LEU A 121 31.76 -9.64 -14.13
CA LEU A 121 33.15 -9.87 -13.74
C LEU A 121 33.85 -10.77 -14.78
N ASN A 122 33.16 -11.81 -15.25
CA ASN A 122 33.61 -12.68 -16.34
C ASN A 122 33.73 -11.92 -17.67
N PHE A 123 32.79 -11.02 -17.99
CA PHE A 123 32.92 -10.16 -19.18
C PHE A 123 34.17 -9.27 -19.10
N ARG A 124 34.42 -8.59 -17.97
CA ARG A 124 35.62 -7.76 -17.77
C ARG A 124 36.92 -8.55 -17.94
N GLN A 125 36.97 -9.79 -17.46
CA GLN A 125 38.15 -10.66 -17.60
C GLN A 125 38.34 -11.17 -19.05
N SER A 126 37.26 -11.30 -19.82
CA SER A 126 37.27 -11.90 -21.17
C SER A 126 37.31 -10.88 -22.32
N PHE A 127 37.04 -9.59 -22.08
CA PHE A 127 36.97 -8.57 -23.12
C PHE A 127 38.30 -8.35 -23.87
N TYR A 128 39.41 -8.23 -23.14
CA TYR A 128 40.78 -8.30 -23.68
C TYR A 128 41.67 -9.12 -22.73
N PRO A 129 41.72 -10.45 -22.86
CA PRO A 129 42.38 -11.34 -21.87
C PRO A 129 43.90 -11.19 -21.76
N CYS A 130 44.53 -10.44 -22.67
CA CYS A 130 45.97 -10.20 -22.68
C CYS A 130 46.37 -8.90 -21.97
N ASP A 131 45.41 -8.07 -21.57
CA ASP A 131 45.70 -6.81 -20.86
C ASP A 131 46.17 -7.09 -19.43
N PRO A 132 47.23 -6.41 -18.95
CA PRO A 132 47.76 -6.66 -17.61
C PRO A 132 46.83 -6.09 -16.52
N PRO A 133 46.64 -6.80 -15.39
CA PRO A 133 45.82 -6.30 -14.29
C PRO A 133 46.49 -5.11 -13.59
N TYR A 134 45.77 -3.99 -13.46
CA TYR A 134 46.25 -2.83 -12.71
C TYR A 134 46.26 -3.08 -11.18
N VAL A 135 45.23 -3.76 -10.66
CA VAL A 135 45.14 -4.12 -9.23
C VAL A 135 45.82 -5.47 -9.01
N THR A 136 47.11 -5.44 -8.72
CA THR A 136 47.93 -6.63 -8.43
C THR A 136 47.85 -7.04 -6.96
N GLU A 137 48.30 -8.25 -6.62
CA GLU A 137 48.38 -8.69 -5.22
C GLU A 137 49.35 -7.82 -4.40
N GLU A 138 50.46 -7.35 -4.98
CA GLU A 138 51.36 -6.38 -4.33
C GLU A 138 50.62 -5.08 -3.94
N LEU A 139 49.82 -4.54 -4.85
CA LEU A 139 49.01 -3.34 -4.59
C LEU A 139 47.93 -3.60 -3.52
N ARG A 140 47.34 -4.81 -3.48
CA ARG A 140 46.41 -5.22 -2.41
C ARG A 140 47.09 -5.40 -1.05
N GLN A 141 48.38 -5.74 -1.04
CA GLN A 141 49.17 -5.86 0.19
C GLN A 141 49.68 -4.52 0.72
N ALA A 142 49.66 -3.45 -0.08
CA ALA A 142 50.02 -2.10 0.34
C ALA A 142 49.13 -1.60 1.50
N GLU A 143 49.73 -0.84 2.42
CA GLU A 143 49.05 -0.32 3.61
C GLU A 143 47.87 0.61 3.25
N SER A 144 48.06 1.48 2.26
CA SER A 144 47.01 2.38 1.75
C SER A 144 45.78 1.63 1.24
N PHE A 145 45.97 0.52 0.50
CA PHE A 145 44.85 -0.31 0.03
C PHE A 145 44.08 -0.92 1.21
N LYS A 146 44.80 -1.47 2.20
CA LYS A 146 44.20 -2.07 3.40
C LYS A 146 43.40 -1.05 4.22
N ILE A 147 43.93 0.16 4.41
CA ILE A 147 43.24 1.27 5.09
C ILE A 147 41.97 1.68 4.32
N SER A 148 42.07 1.88 3.00
CA SER A 148 40.91 2.23 2.17
C SER A 148 39.84 1.15 2.16
N PHE A 149 40.22 -0.14 2.11
CA PHE A 149 39.28 -1.26 2.17
C PHE A 149 38.60 -1.39 3.53
N ALA A 150 39.35 -1.24 4.63
CA ALA A 150 38.79 -1.23 5.98
C ALA A 150 37.78 -0.09 6.14
N ARG A 151 38.11 1.12 5.68
CA ARG A 151 37.18 2.26 5.68
C ARG A 151 35.92 1.98 4.85
N MET A 152 36.07 1.46 3.63
CA MET A 152 34.93 1.10 2.78
C MET A 152 33.97 0.15 3.48
N LYS A 153 34.50 -0.87 4.18
CA LYS A 153 33.70 -1.79 4.99
C LYS A 153 32.95 -1.08 6.11
N THR A 154 33.63 -0.24 6.90
CA THR A 154 33.02 0.49 8.02
C THR A 154 31.92 1.47 7.57
N GLU A 155 32.13 2.22 6.48
CA GLU A 155 31.12 3.14 5.96
C GLU A 155 29.91 2.38 5.38
N LEU A 156 30.13 1.19 4.78
CA LEU A 156 29.06 0.31 4.31
C LEU A 156 28.26 -0.30 5.48
N GLU A 157 28.92 -0.80 6.52
CA GLU A 157 28.27 -1.32 7.73
C GLU A 157 27.44 -0.23 8.43
N LYS A 158 27.96 1.01 8.48
CA LYS A 158 27.21 2.17 8.99
C LYS A 158 25.97 2.46 8.14
N MET A 159 26.12 2.54 6.82
CA MET A 159 24.99 2.76 5.90
C MET A 159 23.93 1.66 6.04
N GLN A 160 24.34 0.39 6.16
CA GLN A 160 23.44 -0.73 6.39
C GLN A 160 22.69 -0.62 7.71
N LYS A 161 23.33 -0.11 8.78
CA LYS A 161 22.65 0.17 10.05
C LYS A 161 21.63 1.31 9.89
N ASP A 162 22.02 2.42 9.26
CA ASP A 162 21.12 3.57 9.09
C ASP A 162 19.90 3.23 8.20
N MET A 163 20.06 2.37 7.19
CA MET A 163 18.93 1.88 6.38
C MET A 163 17.89 1.07 7.16
N GLN A 164 18.19 0.53 8.35
CA GLN A 164 17.22 -0.20 9.18
C GLN A 164 16.14 0.71 9.79
N LYS A 165 16.34 2.03 9.76
CA LYS A 165 15.34 3.06 10.14
C LYS A 165 14.32 3.36 9.03
N SER A 166 14.38 2.63 7.91
CA SER A 166 13.47 2.83 6.78
C SER A 166 12.09 2.27 7.08
N VAL A 167 11.05 2.91 6.53
CA VAL A 167 9.68 2.40 6.57
C VAL A 167 9.62 0.99 5.96
N PRO A 168 9.09 -0.03 6.65
CA PRO A 168 9.13 -1.42 6.20
C PRO A 168 8.05 -1.72 5.15
N PHE A 169 8.21 -1.19 3.93
CA PHE A 169 7.26 -1.36 2.81
C PHE A 169 6.97 -2.83 2.42
N PHE A 170 7.83 -3.77 2.81
CA PHE A 170 7.62 -5.22 2.61
C PHE A 170 6.63 -5.86 3.60
N SER A 171 6.30 -5.18 4.69
CA SER A 171 5.48 -5.73 5.79
C SER A 171 4.00 -5.66 5.46
N THR A 172 3.27 -6.78 5.62
CA THR A 172 1.80 -6.86 5.46
C THR A 172 1.01 -5.88 6.34
N ARG A 173 1.64 -5.31 7.37
CA ARG A 173 1.11 -4.25 8.24
C ARG A 173 1.20 -2.84 7.61
N TYR A 174 1.94 -2.65 6.52
CA TYR A 174 1.96 -1.40 5.77
C TYR A 174 0.71 -1.28 4.88
N LYS A 175 0.02 -0.14 4.99
CA LYS A 175 -1.15 0.29 4.22
C LYS A 175 -1.08 1.81 3.93
N GLY A 176 0.12 2.37 3.81
CA GLY A 176 0.34 3.82 3.71
C GLY A 176 0.11 4.38 2.30
N HIS A 177 1.21 4.80 1.67
CA HIS A 177 1.23 5.38 0.32
C HIS A 177 1.32 4.30 -0.77
N VAL A 178 1.40 4.74 -2.03
CA VAL A 178 1.56 3.93 -3.26
C VAL A 178 2.96 3.29 -3.40
N ASN A 179 3.51 2.77 -2.31
CA ASN A 179 4.79 2.05 -2.23
C ASN A 179 4.59 0.66 -1.61
N TRP A 180 5.37 -0.31 -2.06
CA TRP A 180 5.36 -1.69 -1.56
C TRP A 180 6.72 -2.35 -1.80
N ASP A 181 6.88 -3.63 -1.43
CA ASP A 181 7.99 -4.46 -1.91
C ASP A 181 8.08 -4.44 -3.44
N THR A 182 9.31 -4.50 -3.95
CA THR A 182 9.60 -4.38 -5.39
C THR A 182 9.83 -5.75 -6.00
N ALA A 183 9.42 -5.91 -7.25
CA ALA A 183 9.52 -7.17 -7.95
C ALA A 183 10.98 -7.62 -8.10
N VAL A 184 11.27 -8.86 -7.70
CA VAL A 184 12.56 -9.56 -7.91
C VAL A 184 13.08 -9.41 -9.34
N PRO A 185 12.31 -9.66 -10.42
CA PRO A 185 12.82 -9.45 -11.78
C PRO A 185 13.17 -7.98 -12.08
N ALA A 186 12.45 -7.00 -11.53
CA ALA A 186 12.78 -5.59 -11.71
C ALA A 186 14.11 -5.24 -11.01
N ASN A 187 14.29 -5.70 -9.77
CA ASN A 187 15.49 -5.53 -8.98
C ASN A 187 16.71 -6.20 -9.64
N LEU A 188 16.55 -7.45 -10.10
CA LEU A 188 17.60 -8.19 -10.80
C LEU A 188 17.98 -7.52 -12.12
N GLY A 189 17.02 -7.04 -12.92
CA GLY A 189 17.31 -6.34 -14.18
C GLY A 189 18.11 -5.05 -13.97
N TYR A 190 17.83 -4.32 -12.88
CA TYR A 190 18.56 -3.13 -12.48
C TYR A 190 19.98 -3.47 -12.01
N ILE A 191 20.13 -4.45 -11.10
CA ILE A 191 21.43 -4.90 -10.57
C ILE A 191 22.32 -5.49 -11.69
N ALA A 192 21.73 -6.29 -12.58
CA ALA A 192 22.37 -6.85 -13.78
C ALA A 192 22.66 -5.81 -14.87
N SER A 193 22.54 -4.52 -14.59
CA SER A 193 22.84 -3.42 -15.51
C SER A 193 23.62 -2.27 -14.87
N ILE A 194 23.53 -2.08 -13.54
CA ILE A 194 24.17 -0.97 -12.84
C ILE A 194 25.70 -0.95 -13.02
N LEU A 195 26.35 -2.12 -13.08
CA LEU A 195 27.80 -2.22 -13.24
C LEU A 195 28.30 -1.93 -14.67
N TRP A 196 27.39 -1.93 -15.66
CA TRP A 196 27.65 -1.49 -17.03
C TRP A 196 27.46 0.03 -17.19
N ASN A 197 26.64 0.64 -16.33
CA ASN A 197 26.44 2.09 -16.22
C ASN A 197 26.15 2.78 -17.57
N GLN A 198 25.34 2.14 -18.43
CA GLN A 198 24.95 2.67 -19.72
C GLN A 198 24.00 3.87 -19.56
N ASN A 199 24.20 4.91 -20.37
CA ASN A 199 23.42 6.13 -20.39
C ASN A 199 22.56 6.19 -21.66
N ASN A 200 21.24 6.04 -21.50
CA ASN A 200 20.30 5.98 -22.64
C ASN A 200 20.11 7.33 -23.35
N CYS A 201 20.66 8.43 -22.83
CA CYS A 201 20.62 9.74 -23.50
C CYS A 201 21.26 9.72 -24.90
N ALA A 202 22.37 8.99 -25.06
CA ALA A 202 23.11 8.88 -26.32
C ALA A 202 23.17 7.42 -26.77
N ALA A 203 22.97 7.18 -28.06
CA ALA A 203 22.89 5.82 -28.60
C ALA A 203 24.19 5.02 -28.35
N GLU A 204 25.36 5.66 -28.50
CA GLU A 204 26.66 5.06 -28.19
C GLU A 204 26.94 4.91 -26.69
N GLY A 205 26.26 5.69 -25.84
CA GLY A 205 26.37 5.63 -24.38
C GLY A 205 25.58 4.49 -23.75
N GLY A 206 24.62 3.93 -24.48
CA GLY A 206 23.81 2.80 -24.04
C GLY A 206 23.21 1.98 -25.17
N PRO A 207 24.01 1.39 -26.08
CA PRO A 207 23.48 0.74 -27.29
C PRO A 207 22.58 -0.46 -26.98
N VAL A 208 22.82 -1.16 -25.86
CA VAL A 208 21.97 -2.27 -25.42
C VAL A 208 20.76 -1.74 -24.67
N THR A 209 20.96 -0.90 -23.66
CA THR A 209 19.88 -0.46 -22.77
C THR A 209 18.93 0.56 -23.40
N THR A 210 19.33 1.25 -24.46
CA THR A 210 18.43 2.05 -25.32
C THR A 210 17.44 1.14 -26.04
N SER A 211 17.90 -0.01 -26.58
CA SER A 211 16.99 -0.99 -27.18
C SER A 211 16.02 -1.58 -26.16
N TYR A 212 16.49 -1.81 -24.93
CA TYR A 212 15.63 -2.28 -23.83
C TYR A 212 14.58 -1.26 -23.42
N GLU A 213 14.90 0.04 -23.49
CA GLU A 213 13.92 1.09 -23.18
C GLU A 213 12.83 1.16 -24.24
N ILE A 214 13.21 1.15 -25.53
CA ILE A 214 12.27 1.10 -26.66
C ILE A 214 11.40 -0.16 -26.60
N GLU A 215 11.97 -1.28 -26.16
CA GLU A 215 11.21 -2.52 -25.97
C GLU A 215 10.23 -2.39 -24.79
N ALA A 216 10.70 -1.97 -23.62
CA ALA A 216 9.89 -1.82 -22.42
C ALA A 216 8.74 -0.82 -22.61
N THR A 217 8.98 0.34 -23.22
CA THR A 217 7.94 1.37 -23.44
C THR A 217 7.00 1.00 -24.57
N GLY A 218 7.46 0.26 -25.58
CA GLY A 218 6.60 -0.37 -26.58
C GLY A 218 5.64 -1.40 -25.94
N ASP A 219 6.13 -2.20 -25.00
CA ASP A 219 5.32 -3.16 -24.24
C ASP A 219 4.28 -2.41 -23.34
N LEU A 220 4.64 -1.26 -22.77
CA LEU A 220 3.70 -0.38 -22.04
C LEU A 220 2.66 0.29 -22.97
N CYS A 221 3.05 0.72 -24.18
CA CYS A 221 2.11 1.24 -25.18
C CYS A 221 1.10 0.18 -25.59
N GLU A 222 1.56 -1.04 -25.86
CA GLU A 222 0.67 -2.18 -26.13
C GLU A 222 -0.26 -2.45 -24.94
N MET A 223 0.26 -2.45 -23.70
CA MET A 223 -0.52 -2.69 -22.47
C MET A 223 -1.77 -1.81 -22.37
N ILE A 224 -1.64 -0.50 -22.64
CA ILE A 224 -2.73 0.47 -22.57
C ILE A 224 -3.58 0.54 -23.87
N GLY A 225 -3.36 -0.40 -24.79
CA GLY A 225 -4.18 -0.59 -26.01
C GLY A 225 -3.76 0.28 -27.20
N LEU A 226 -2.57 0.90 -27.16
CA LEU A 226 -1.97 1.55 -28.32
C LEU A 226 -1.34 0.52 -29.26
N LYS A 227 -1.14 0.93 -30.51
CA LYS A 227 -0.47 0.14 -31.54
C LYS A 227 1.00 0.52 -31.64
N ARG A 228 1.90 -0.45 -31.47
CA ARG A 228 3.36 -0.22 -31.44
C ARG A 228 3.89 0.48 -32.69
N GLU A 229 3.28 0.25 -33.85
CA GLU A 229 3.63 0.89 -35.12
C GLU A 229 3.27 2.39 -35.20
N ASP A 230 2.21 2.81 -34.51
CA ASP A 230 1.67 4.17 -34.54
C ASP A 230 2.13 5.00 -33.33
N SER A 231 2.32 4.35 -32.18
CA SER A 231 2.67 4.96 -30.88
C SER A 231 4.18 5.06 -30.62
N MET A 232 4.54 5.77 -29.56
CA MET A 232 5.90 5.82 -28.98
C MET A 232 5.78 6.03 -27.48
N GLY A 233 6.76 5.55 -26.71
CA GLY A 233 6.95 5.98 -25.33
C GLY A 233 8.41 5.98 -24.93
N HIS A 234 8.74 6.65 -23.84
CA HIS A 234 10.05 6.59 -23.20
C HIS A 234 9.90 6.60 -21.68
N LEU A 235 10.94 6.17 -20.98
CA LEU A 235 11.01 6.28 -19.53
C LEU A 235 11.39 7.70 -19.10
N THR A 236 10.96 8.04 -17.89
CA THR A 236 11.27 9.29 -17.18
C THR A 236 11.65 8.96 -15.74
N ALA A 237 12.25 9.91 -15.02
CA ALA A 237 12.52 9.80 -13.58
C ALA A 237 11.25 9.57 -12.74
N GLY A 238 10.06 9.84 -13.29
CA GLY A 238 8.77 9.55 -12.68
C GLY A 238 7.63 10.30 -13.34
N GLY A 239 6.39 9.89 -13.08
CA GLY A 239 5.17 10.46 -13.65
C GLY A 239 5.00 11.98 -13.48
N SER A 240 5.73 12.61 -12.55
CA SER A 240 5.80 14.07 -12.50
C SER A 240 6.46 14.68 -13.74
N VAL A 241 7.53 14.07 -14.27
CA VAL A 241 8.20 14.53 -15.50
C VAL A 241 7.34 14.24 -16.73
N ALA A 242 6.81 13.02 -16.83
CA ALA A 242 5.84 12.65 -17.87
C ALA A 242 4.63 13.62 -17.93
N ASN A 243 4.06 13.98 -16.78
CA ASN A 243 2.97 14.96 -16.72
C ASN A 243 3.42 16.38 -17.17
N ILE A 244 4.69 16.78 -16.98
CA ILE A 244 5.21 18.05 -17.51
C ILE A 244 5.38 17.96 -19.04
N GLU A 245 5.94 16.85 -19.55
CA GLU A 245 6.11 16.59 -20.99
C GLU A 245 4.78 16.55 -21.73
N ALA A 246 3.74 15.93 -21.16
CA ALA A 246 2.40 15.90 -21.72
C ALA A 246 1.81 17.32 -21.90
N ILE A 247 1.96 18.19 -20.91
CA ILE A 247 1.51 19.59 -20.98
C ILE A 247 2.40 20.41 -21.92
N TRP A 248 3.70 20.13 -22.00
CA TRP A 248 4.62 20.78 -22.95
C TRP A 248 4.26 20.43 -24.40
N VAL A 249 4.04 19.15 -24.75
CA VAL A 249 3.52 18.74 -26.07
C VAL A 249 2.20 19.44 -26.36
N ALA A 250 1.22 19.36 -25.45
CA ALA A 250 -0.10 19.94 -25.68
C ALA A 250 -0.04 21.46 -25.91
N ARG A 251 0.84 22.18 -25.19
CA ARG A 251 1.09 23.62 -25.38
C ARG A 251 1.67 23.90 -26.77
N ASN A 252 2.75 23.21 -27.15
CA ASN A 252 3.44 23.45 -28.41
C ASN A 252 2.54 23.09 -29.61
N LEU A 253 1.85 21.95 -29.53
CA LEU A 253 0.86 21.53 -30.53
C LEU A 253 -0.29 22.55 -30.67
N LYS A 254 -0.81 23.09 -29.56
CA LYS A 254 -1.89 24.09 -29.57
C LYS A 254 -1.51 25.36 -30.34
N TYR A 255 -0.25 25.78 -30.25
CA TYR A 255 0.23 27.02 -30.86
C TYR A 255 0.86 26.85 -32.25
N TYR A 256 1.30 25.65 -32.61
CA TYR A 256 1.94 25.36 -33.90
C TYR A 256 1.19 25.91 -35.14
N PRO A 257 -0.16 25.79 -35.26
CA PRO A 257 -0.88 26.27 -36.44
C PRO A 257 -0.84 27.80 -36.62
N LEU A 258 -0.69 28.58 -35.54
CA LEU A 258 -0.55 30.05 -35.62
C LEU A 258 0.83 30.42 -36.16
N GLY A 259 1.89 29.81 -35.63
CA GLY A 259 3.26 30.02 -36.12
C GLY A 259 3.41 29.58 -37.57
N LEU A 260 2.79 28.45 -37.95
CA LEU A 260 2.77 27.98 -39.33
C LEU A 260 1.99 28.93 -40.26
N GLN A 261 0.83 29.44 -39.84
CA GLN A 261 0.10 30.43 -40.64
C GLN A 261 0.96 31.67 -40.91
N GLU A 262 1.64 32.19 -39.88
CA GLU A 262 2.57 33.31 -40.04
C GLU A 262 3.72 32.97 -40.99
N ALA A 263 4.32 31.79 -40.87
CA ALA A 263 5.39 31.33 -41.74
C ALA A 263 4.94 31.22 -43.22
N LEU A 264 3.78 30.61 -43.49
CA LEU A 264 3.21 30.53 -44.84
C LEU A 264 2.95 31.92 -45.46
N LEU A 265 2.56 32.89 -44.64
CA LEU A 265 2.26 34.25 -45.09
C LEU A 265 3.53 35.11 -45.30
N LYS A 266 4.55 34.95 -44.46
CA LYS A 266 5.74 35.81 -44.45
C LYS A 266 6.96 35.23 -45.16
N ASP A 267 7.18 33.92 -45.13
CA ASP A 267 8.33 33.29 -45.80
C ASP A 267 7.98 32.94 -47.26
N GLU A 268 8.83 33.37 -48.19
CA GLU A 268 8.61 33.19 -49.62
C GLU A 268 9.03 31.80 -50.12
N GLN A 269 9.88 31.07 -49.38
CA GLN A 269 10.21 29.67 -49.66
C GLN A 269 8.99 28.76 -49.43
N LEU A 270 8.11 29.13 -48.49
CA LEU A 270 6.87 28.43 -48.20
C LEU A 270 5.71 28.81 -49.15
N ARG A 271 5.91 29.70 -50.12
CA ARG A 271 4.83 30.18 -51.02
C ARG A 271 4.02 29.07 -51.67
N LYS A 272 4.66 27.97 -52.10
CA LYS A 272 3.97 26.84 -52.76
C LYS A 272 3.00 26.12 -51.82
N ALA A 273 3.27 26.11 -50.50
CA ALA A 273 2.45 25.48 -49.49
C ALA A 273 1.33 26.40 -48.93
N ARG A 274 1.20 27.65 -49.41
CA ARG A 274 0.09 28.56 -48.99
C ARG A 274 -1.31 27.99 -49.25
N GLY A 275 -1.44 27.05 -50.18
CA GLY A 275 -2.68 26.32 -50.46
C GLY A 275 -2.96 25.12 -49.55
N TYR A 276 -2.13 24.82 -48.55
CA TYR A 276 -2.35 23.71 -47.62
C TYR A 276 -3.69 23.87 -46.88
N GLU A 277 -4.56 22.87 -46.99
CA GLU A 277 -5.92 22.91 -46.43
C GLU A 277 -6.02 22.21 -45.08
N VAL A 278 -6.91 22.71 -44.23
CA VAL A 278 -7.30 22.10 -42.96
C VAL A 278 -8.81 21.92 -42.90
N TYR A 279 -9.25 20.80 -42.32
CA TYR A 279 -10.66 20.51 -42.11
C TYR A 279 -11.18 21.19 -40.83
N LEU A 280 -12.35 21.81 -40.91
CA LEU A 280 -13.03 22.46 -39.79
C LEU A 280 -14.32 21.71 -39.43
N PRO A 281 -14.33 20.89 -38.34
CA PRO A 281 -15.49 20.07 -37.96
C PRO A 281 -16.79 20.84 -37.75
N GLN A 282 -16.70 22.11 -37.34
CA GLN A 282 -17.82 23.03 -37.12
C GLN A 282 -18.40 23.65 -38.41
N LYS A 283 -17.67 23.57 -39.53
CA LYS A 283 -18.15 24.00 -40.86
C LYS A 283 -18.50 22.80 -41.76
N GLY A 284 -17.93 21.63 -41.49
CA GLY A 284 -18.06 20.45 -42.35
C GLY A 284 -17.31 20.57 -43.68
N SER A 285 -16.30 21.44 -43.75
CA SER A 285 -15.55 21.75 -44.97
C SER A 285 -14.05 21.92 -44.68
N THR A 286 -13.22 21.81 -45.73
CA THR A 286 -11.83 22.26 -45.69
C THR A 286 -11.73 23.74 -46.04
N ILE A 287 -10.68 24.40 -45.55
CA ILE A 287 -10.25 25.74 -45.98
C ILE A 287 -8.71 25.80 -46.03
N PRO A 288 -8.10 26.68 -46.84
CA PRO A 288 -6.67 26.97 -46.74
C PRO A 288 -6.29 27.47 -45.34
N LEU A 289 -5.19 26.98 -44.76
CA LEU A 289 -4.71 27.38 -43.42
C LEU A 289 -4.53 28.91 -43.30
N VAL A 290 -4.06 29.55 -44.37
CA VAL A 290 -3.89 31.01 -44.47
C VAL A 290 -5.18 31.82 -44.36
N ASN A 291 -6.35 31.17 -44.52
CA ASN A 291 -7.68 31.80 -44.41
C ASN A 291 -8.38 31.48 -43.08
N ALA A 292 -7.82 30.61 -42.23
CA ALA A 292 -8.40 30.24 -40.95
C ALA A 292 -8.29 31.38 -39.93
N THR A 293 -9.32 31.56 -39.09
CA THR A 293 -9.23 32.54 -37.99
C THR A 293 -8.32 32.03 -36.87
N GLN A 294 -7.85 32.93 -36.00
CA GLN A 294 -7.09 32.55 -34.80
C GLN A 294 -7.83 31.50 -33.96
N TRP A 295 -9.14 31.67 -33.74
CA TRP A 295 -9.92 30.71 -32.98
C TRP A 295 -10.00 29.34 -33.67
N GLU A 296 -10.10 29.32 -35.00
CA GLU A 296 -10.11 28.07 -35.78
C GLU A 296 -8.76 27.35 -35.70
N LEU A 297 -7.65 28.08 -35.83
CA LEU A 297 -6.29 27.54 -35.70
C LEU A 297 -6.01 26.95 -34.31
N LEU A 298 -6.46 27.63 -33.26
CA LEU A 298 -6.36 27.16 -31.87
C LEU A 298 -7.28 25.97 -31.56
N ASN A 299 -8.14 25.53 -32.49
CA ASN A 299 -9.10 24.45 -32.29
C ASN A 299 -9.08 23.40 -33.41
N LEU A 300 -7.99 23.33 -34.18
CA LEU A 300 -7.75 22.22 -35.11
C LEU A 300 -7.61 20.89 -34.37
N ASP A 301 -7.82 19.80 -35.12
CA ASP A 301 -7.66 18.44 -34.63
C ASP A 301 -6.19 18.03 -34.46
N THR A 302 -5.90 17.29 -33.38
CA THR A 302 -4.55 16.83 -33.03
C THR A 302 -3.85 16.15 -34.20
N ASP A 303 -4.49 15.18 -34.85
CA ASP A 303 -3.87 14.40 -35.93
C ASP A 303 -3.78 15.20 -37.25
N SER A 304 -4.48 16.33 -37.34
CA SER A 304 -4.32 17.31 -38.44
C SER A 304 -3.11 18.22 -38.22
N ILE A 305 -2.82 18.61 -36.97
CA ILE A 305 -1.64 19.41 -36.62
C ILE A 305 -0.36 18.57 -36.73
N VAL A 306 -0.39 17.33 -36.25
CA VAL A 306 0.77 16.41 -36.25
C VAL A 306 1.31 16.10 -37.65
N LYS A 307 0.49 16.23 -38.71
CA LYS A 307 0.91 16.04 -40.12
C LYS A 307 1.61 17.25 -40.72
N MET A 308 1.33 18.46 -40.23
CA MET A 308 1.84 19.71 -40.81
C MET A 308 3.38 19.76 -40.95
N PRO A 309 4.20 19.25 -40.01
CA PRO A 309 5.65 19.21 -40.16
C PRO A 309 6.16 18.32 -41.31
N PHE A 310 5.31 17.48 -41.90
CA PHE A 310 5.66 16.57 -42.99
C PHE A 310 5.05 17.05 -44.32
N ASP A 311 3.75 17.31 -44.33
CA ASP A 311 3.00 17.67 -45.54
C ASP A 311 3.43 19.05 -46.10
N VAL A 312 3.69 20.03 -45.23
CA VAL A 312 4.07 21.40 -45.64
C VAL A 312 5.44 21.45 -46.34
N PRO A 313 6.54 20.91 -45.80
CA PRO A 313 7.82 20.91 -46.50
C PRO A 313 7.78 20.13 -47.81
N GLU A 314 7.02 19.03 -47.90
CA GLU A 314 6.83 18.31 -49.16
C GLU A 314 6.17 19.20 -50.23
N LEU A 315 5.08 19.91 -49.88
CA LEU A 315 4.41 20.87 -50.77
C LEU A 315 5.28 22.08 -51.12
N ALA A 316 6.15 22.52 -50.21
CA ALA A 316 7.13 23.59 -50.47
C ALA A 316 8.27 23.13 -51.40
N GLY A 317 8.59 21.83 -51.38
CA GLY A 317 9.79 21.25 -51.98
C GLY A 317 11.06 21.56 -51.16
N LEU A 318 10.95 21.49 -49.83
CA LEU A 318 12.02 21.73 -48.86
C LEU A 318 12.38 20.43 -48.13
N ASP A 319 13.64 20.29 -47.73
CA ASP A 319 14.03 19.27 -46.76
C ASP A 319 13.62 19.67 -45.32
N GLN A 320 13.59 18.67 -44.43
CA GLN A 320 13.19 18.84 -43.03
C GLN A 320 14.08 19.78 -42.22
N GLY A 321 15.38 19.85 -42.53
CA GLY A 321 16.32 20.76 -41.86
C GLY A 321 16.04 22.22 -42.24
N SER A 322 15.92 22.49 -43.54
CA SER A 322 15.55 23.81 -44.07
C SER A 322 14.19 24.27 -43.52
N PHE A 323 13.19 23.39 -43.48
CA PHE A 323 11.88 23.71 -42.92
C PHE A 323 11.92 24.00 -41.41
N ARG A 324 12.64 23.20 -40.62
CA ARG A 324 12.85 23.45 -39.18
C ARG A 324 13.53 24.80 -38.93
N ASN A 325 14.53 25.15 -39.75
CA ASN A 325 15.23 26.44 -39.67
C ASN A 325 14.37 27.65 -40.05
N ILE A 326 13.38 27.48 -40.93
CA ILE A 326 12.37 28.52 -41.19
C ILE A 326 11.44 28.64 -39.98
N MET A 327 10.88 27.52 -39.54
CA MET A 327 9.86 27.47 -38.48
C MET A 327 10.37 27.97 -37.12
N SER A 328 11.66 27.86 -36.79
CA SER A 328 12.22 28.40 -35.54
C SER A 328 12.07 29.92 -35.40
N ASN A 329 11.79 30.66 -36.48
CA ASN A 329 11.49 32.10 -36.43
C ASN A 329 10.02 32.41 -36.05
N TYR A 330 9.17 31.38 -35.94
CA TYR A 330 7.71 31.48 -35.80
C TYR A 330 7.12 30.59 -34.69
N LEU A 331 7.86 29.61 -34.18
CA LEU A 331 7.36 28.68 -33.15
C LEU A 331 7.47 29.21 -31.72
N TYR A 332 6.47 28.90 -30.89
CA TYR A 332 6.32 29.38 -29.51
C TYR A 332 7.56 29.12 -28.65
N GLU A 333 8.09 27.89 -28.71
CA GLU A 333 9.27 27.46 -27.96
C GLU A 333 10.58 28.08 -28.47
N SER A 334 10.61 28.57 -29.71
CA SER A 334 11.83 29.15 -30.32
C SER A 334 11.92 30.67 -30.13
N ILE A 335 10.81 31.40 -30.32
CA ILE A 335 10.78 32.87 -30.13
C ILE A 335 10.37 33.30 -28.72
N GLY A 336 9.84 32.37 -27.92
CA GLY A 336 9.44 32.60 -26.53
C GLY A 336 8.00 33.13 -26.39
N ALA A 337 7.40 32.82 -25.24
CA ALA A 337 6.00 33.07 -24.94
C ALA A 337 5.55 34.54 -25.13
N GLN A 338 6.35 35.50 -24.65
CA GLN A 338 6.01 36.92 -24.70
C GLN A 338 5.93 37.43 -26.15
N GLU A 339 6.94 37.10 -26.96
CA GLU A 339 7.01 37.53 -28.37
C GLU A 339 5.94 36.84 -29.20
N PHE A 340 5.73 35.53 -29.01
CA PHE A 340 4.69 34.77 -29.70
C PHE A 340 3.29 35.32 -29.40
N CYS A 341 2.95 35.53 -28.11
CA CYS A 341 1.66 36.12 -27.74
C CYS A 341 1.48 37.55 -28.27
N SER A 342 2.55 38.33 -28.36
CA SER A 342 2.53 39.67 -28.97
C SER A 342 2.21 39.61 -30.47
N ARG A 343 2.97 38.82 -31.25
CA ARG A 343 2.79 38.67 -32.71
C ARG A 343 1.40 38.19 -33.10
N HIS A 344 0.86 37.25 -32.33
CA HIS A 344 -0.46 36.69 -32.58
C HIS A 344 -1.58 37.41 -31.82
N MET A 345 -1.32 38.49 -31.07
CA MET A 345 -2.33 39.24 -30.31
C MET A 345 -3.15 38.36 -29.32
N LEU A 346 -2.49 37.37 -28.69
CA LEU A 346 -3.12 36.45 -27.74
C LEU A 346 -3.43 37.15 -26.40
N THR A 347 -4.65 37.66 -26.28
CA THR A 347 -5.12 38.43 -25.10
C THR A 347 -5.87 37.59 -24.06
N LYS A 348 -6.17 36.32 -24.35
CA LYS A 348 -6.84 35.38 -23.45
C LYS A 348 -5.84 34.38 -22.90
N SER A 349 -5.75 34.24 -21.58
CA SER A 349 -5.01 33.14 -20.97
C SER A 349 -5.66 31.80 -21.37
N PRO A 350 -4.89 30.81 -21.87
CA PRO A 350 -5.41 29.48 -22.15
C PRO A 350 -5.76 28.76 -20.83
N CYS A 351 -6.35 27.57 -20.91
CA CYS A 351 -6.46 26.70 -19.74
C CYS A 351 -6.11 25.23 -20.01
N VAL A 352 -5.57 24.61 -18.97
CA VAL A 352 -5.47 23.17 -18.76
C VAL A 352 -6.54 22.79 -17.73
N VAL A 353 -7.34 21.77 -17.99
CA VAL A 353 -8.49 21.41 -17.15
C VAL A 353 -8.23 20.05 -16.49
N ALA A 354 -8.46 19.93 -15.18
CA ALA A 354 -8.32 18.69 -14.43
C ALA A 354 -9.42 18.59 -13.35
N SER A 355 -9.60 17.41 -12.75
CA SER A 355 -10.42 17.26 -11.54
C SER A 355 -9.76 17.98 -10.35
N SER A 356 -10.54 18.34 -9.33
CA SER A 356 -10.06 19.09 -8.16
C SER A 356 -9.06 18.30 -7.29
N THR A 357 -9.00 16.98 -7.47
CA THR A 357 -8.07 16.01 -6.85
C THR A 357 -6.82 15.78 -7.72
N TYR A 358 -6.41 16.78 -8.52
CA TYR A 358 -5.24 16.66 -9.39
C TYR A 358 -3.94 16.49 -8.60
N HIS A 359 -3.07 15.58 -9.05
CA HIS A 359 -1.74 15.43 -8.46
C HIS A 359 -0.89 16.69 -8.70
N VAL A 360 -0.15 17.12 -7.68
CA VAL A 360 0.62 18.39 -7.66
C VAL A 360 1.60 18.57 -8.83
N SER A 361 1.97 17.49 -9.53
CA SER A 361 2.70 17.56 -10.81
C SER A 361 2.06 18.47 -11.84
N PHE A 362 0.73 18.61 -11.91
CA PHE A 362 0.11 19.49 -12.90
C PHE A 362 0.27 20.97 -12.56
N LEU A 363 0.28 21.32 -11.28
CA LEU A 363 0.65 22.66 -10.83
C LEU A 363 2.12 22.96 -11.14
N LYS A 364 3.02 21.98 -10.93
CA LYS A 364 4.43 22.08 -11.36
C LYS A 364 4.53 22.24 -12.88
N ALA A 365 3.79 21.46 -13.66
CA ALA A 365 3.77 21.49 -15.12
C ALA A 365 3.37 22.86 -15.67
N VAL A 366 2.19 23.38 -15.33
CA VAL A 366 1.76 24.71 -15.84
C VAL A 366 2.71 25.83 -15.41
N THR A 367 3.37 25.69 -14.26
CA THR A 367 4.39 26.65 -13.79
C THR A 367 5.68 26.56 -14.63
N ILE A 368 6.24 25.36 -14.78
CA ILE A 368 7.50 25.09 -15.50
C ILE A 368 7.34 25.41 -17.00
N VAL A 369 6.21 25.08 -17.63
CA VAL A 369 5.96 25.38 -19.05
C VAL A 369 5.55 26.83 -19.32
N GLY A 370 5.59 27.72 -18.31
CA GLY A 370 5.37 29.16 -18.46
C GLY A 370 3.91 29.59 -18.64
N LEU A 371 2.94 28.72 -18.32
CA LEU A 371 1.51 29.06 -18.37
C LEU A 371 1.02 29.72 -17.07
N GLY A 372 1.62 29.37 -15.93
CA GLY A 372 1.24 29.86 -14.61
C GLY A 372 0.04 29.15 -13.98
N LYS A 373 -0.09 29.26 -12.65
CA LYS A 373 -1.10 28.55 -11.85
C LYS A 373 -2.54 28.78 -12.32
N GLU A 374 -2.90 30.01 -12.64
CA GLU A 374 -4.29 30.38 -13.02
C GLU A 374 -4.76 29.74 -14.33
N CYS A 375 -3.85 29.17 -15.14
CA CYS A 375 -4.21 28.38 -16.30
C CYS A 375 -4.72 26.97 -15.93
N LEU A 376 -4.42 26.45 -14.72
CA LEU A 376 -4.94 25.17 -14.24
C LEU A 376 -6.34 25.35 -13.63
N VAL A 377 -7.36 24.94 -14.38
CA VAL A 377 -8.77 25.10 -14.03
C VAL A 377 -9.33 23.79 -13.49
N THR A 378 -9.80 23.80 -12.24
CA THR A 378 -10.32 22.61 -11.57
C THR A 378 -11.82 22.40 -11.82
N VAL A 379 -12.18 21.17 -12.16
CA VAL A 379 -13.56 20.65 -12.19
C VAL A 379 -13.83 19.97 -10.85
N PRO A 380 -14.99 20.19 -10.19
CA PRO A 380 -15.35 19.45 -8.99
C PRO A 380 -15.37 17.93 -9.23
N VAL A 381 -15.20 17.19 -8.15
CA VAL A 381 -15.45 15.74 -8.13
C VAL A 381 -16.83 15.39 -7.58
N ASP A 382 -17.37 14.27 -8.05
CA ASP A 382 -18.58 13.61 -7.57
C ASP A 382 -18.36 12.88 -6.23
N LYS A 383 -19.41 12.24 -5.72
CA LYS A 383 -19.40 11.44 -4.48
C LYS A 383 -18.51 10.18 -4.50
N ASN A 384 -17.91 9.85 -5.64
CA ASN A 384 -16.94 8.76 -5.81
C ASN A 384 -15.51 9.31 -6.00
N ALA A 385 -15.30 10.62 -5.78
CA ALA A 385 -14.06 11.35 -6.04
C ALA A 385 -13.61 11.38 -7.53
N ARG A 386 -14.55 11.17 -8.47
CA ARG A 386 -14.31 11.24 -9.93
C ARG A 386 -14.74 12.59 -10.47
N MET A 387 -14.14 13.06 -11.57
CA MET A 387 -14.53 14.29 -12.26
C MET A 387 -16.04 14.34 -12.59
N ASP A 388 -16.71 15.43 -12.21
CA ASP A 388 -18.09 15.71 -12.63
C ASP A 388 -18.10 16.20 -14.10
N THR A 389 -18.53 15.33 -15.01
CA THR A 389 -18.56 15.61 -16.45
C THR A 389 -19.68 16.53 -16.89
N ASP A 390 -20.77 16.62 -16.14
CA ASP A 390 -21.85 17.60 -16.38
C ASP A 390 -21.34 19.02 -16.09
N ILE A 391 -20.47 19.19 -15.10
CA ILE A 391 -19.82 20.47 -14.77
C ILE A 391 -18.65 20.73 -15.73
N LEU A 392 -17.86 19.71 -16.11
CA LEU A 392 -16.87 19.82 -17.18
C LEU A 392 -17.49 20.38 -18.47
N GLU A 393 -18.60 19.80 -18.96
CA GLU A 393 -19.21 20.27 -20.21
C GLU A 393 -19.68 21.72 -20.07
N LYS A 394 -20.34 22.10 -18.97
CA LYS A 394 -20.76 23.49 -18.71
C LYS A 394 -19.57 24.45 -18.71
N MET A 395 -18.46 24.07 -18.10
CA MET A 395 -17.23 24.87 -18.08
C MET A 395 -16.61 24.99 -19.46
N LEU A 396 -16.50 23.91 -20.23
CA LEU A 396 -15.96 23.94 -21.59
C LEU A 396 -16.88 24.72 -22.56
N LEU A 397 -18.20 24.63 -22.43
CA LEU A 397 -19.14 25.47 -23.16
C LEU A 397 -18.94 26.95 -22.86
N HIS A 398 -18.67 27.32 -21.61
CA HIS A 398 -18.29 28.71 -21.28
C HIS A 398 -16.95 29.11 -21.92
N LYS A 399 -15.95 28.21 -21.99
CA LYS A 399 -14.68 28.49 -22.68
C LYS A 399 -14.89 28.73 -24.19
N LEU A 400 -15.71 27.91 -24.85
CA LEU A 400 -16.13 28.09 -26.24
C LEU A 400 -16.82 29.45 -26.47
N LEU A 401 -17.82 29.79 -25.66
CA LEU A 401 -18.59 31.04 -25.80
C LEU A 401 -17.78 32.32 -25.58
N ASN A 402 -16.61 32.23 -24.95
CA ASN A 402 -15.73 33.36 -24.63
C ASN A 402 -14.40 33.33 -25.40
N GLU A 403 -14.27 32.41 -26.38
CA GLU A 403 -13.05 32.16 -27.16
C GLU A 403 -11.79 31.99 -26.28
N ILE A 404 -11.92 31.23 -25.19
CA ILE A 404 -10.81 30.90 -24.29
C ILE A 404 -10.21 29.55 -24.70
N PRO A 405 -8.94 29.48 -25.15
CA PRO A 405 -8.35 28.24 -25.64
C PRO A 405 -8.19 27.19 -24.53
N VAL A 406 -8.55 25.94 -24.83
CA VAL A 406 -8.29 24.79 -23.96
C VAL A 406 -7.11 24.01 -24.54
N ILE A 407 -5.99 23.99 -23.82
CA ILE A 407 -4.77 23.25 -24.22
C ILE A 407 -5.03 21.75 -24.07
N CYS A 408 -5.40 21.33 -22.87
CA CYS A 408 -5.58 19.93 -22.50
C CYS A 408 -6.70 19.76 -21.47
N VAL A 409 -7.42 18.66 -21.55
CA VAL A 409 -8.23 18.11 -20.45
C VAL A 409 -7.50 16.87 -19.92
N ILE A 410 -7.30 16.80 -18.61
CA ILE A 410 -6.65 15.70 -17.91
C ILE A 410 -7.72 14.79 -17.32
N SER A 411 -7.69 13.52 -17.67
CA SER A 411 -8.48 12.45 -17.05
C SER A 411 -7.59 11.67 -16.10
N ILE A 412 -7.91 11.67 -14.80
CA ILE A 412 -7.12 10.95 -13.80
C ILE A 412 -7.64 9.52 -13.69
N LEU A 413 -6.82 8.54 -14.05
CA LEU A 413 -7.12 7.13 -13.87
C LEU A 413 -6.41 6.65 -12.61
N GLY A 414 -7.05 6.90 -11.47
CA GLY A 414 -6.51 6.63 -10.13
C GLY A 414 -6.04 7.89 -9.42
N SER A 415 -6.93 8.61 -8.74
CA SER A 415 -6.55 9.72 -7.84
C SER A 415 -5.56 9.26 -6.77
N THR A 416 -4.69 10.17 -6.32
CA THR A 416 -3.60 9.85 -5.38
C THR A 416 -4.16 9.40 -4.03
N GLU A 417 -5.32 9.93 -3.64
CA GLU A 417 -5.89 9.83 -2.31
C GLU A 417 -7.03 8.81 -2.19
N GLU A 418 -7.84 8.61 -3.25
CA GLU A 418 -9.00 7.68 -3.24
C GLU A 418 -8.91 6.59 -4.33
N SER A 419 -7.87 6.59 -5.16
CA SER A 419 -7.77 5.66 -6.31
C SER A 419 -8.94 5.77 -7.30
N ALA A 420 -9.60 6.93 -7.36
CA ALA A 420 -10.79 7.17 -8.18
C ALA A 420 -10.43 7.26 -9.67
N VAL A 421 -11.30 6.73 -10.53
CA VAL A 421 -11.06 6.68 -11.98
C VAL A 421 -12.06 7.60 -12.70
N ASP A 422 -11.56 8.66 -13.31
CA ASP A 422 -12.37 9.65 -14.04
C ASP A 422 -13.13 9.01 -15.22
N PRO A 423 -14.35 9.51 -15.53
CA PRO A 423 -15.18 9.02 -16.64
C PRO A 423 -14.63 9.43 -18.03
N LEU A 424 -13.51 8.83 -18.42
CA LEU A 424 -12.83 9.08 -19.70
C LEU A 424 -13.75 8.90 -20.93
N GLU A 425 -14.66 7.93 -20.92
CA GLU A 425 -15.66 7.70 -21.99
C GLU A 425 -16.53 8.97 -22.23
N ASP A 426 -16.95 9.63 -21.16
CA ASP A 426 -17.74 10.87 -21.24
C ASP A 426 -16.86 12.08 -21.65
N ILE A 427 -15.61 12.15 -21.17
CA ILE A 427 -14.66 13.22 -21.57
C ILE A 427 -14.38 13.15 -23.08
N LEU A 428 -14.21 11.94 -23.63
CA LEU A 428 -14.04 11.69 -25.07
C LEU A 428 -15.30 12.08 -25.88
N ALA A 429 -16.49 11.76 -25.34
CA ALA A 429 -17.76 12.17 -25.94
C ALA A 429 -17.92 13.71 -25.94
N ILE A 430 -17.54 14.38 -24.85
CA ILE A 430 -17.54 15.85 -24.74
C ILE A 430 -16.58 16.49 -25.75
N ARG A 431 -15.34 15.99 -25.90
CA ARG A 431 -14.41 16.43 -26.96
C ARG A 431 -15.04 16.33 -28.35
N THR A 432 -15.64 15.18 -28.66
CA THR A 432 -16.30 14.92 -29.95
C THR A 432 -17.48 15.87 -30.20
N LYS A 433 -18.27 16.16 -29.17
CA LYS A 433 -19.43 17.05 -29.19
C LYS A 433 -19.04 18.53 -29.37
N LEU A 434 -17.97 18.97 -28.71
CA LEU A 434 -17.51 20.37 -28.73
C LEU A 434 -16.61 20.68 -29.94
N SER A 435 -15.87 19.70 -30.46
CA SER A 435 -15.11 19.86 -31.71
C SER A 435 -16.02 20.23 -32.89
N LYS A 436 -17.19 19.60 -32.99
CA LYS A 436 -18.28 19.97 -33.94
C LYS A 436 -18.89 21.35 -33.71
N LYS A 437 -18.55 22.04 -32.62
CA LYS A 437 -18.93 23.43 -32.31
C LYS A 437 -17.75 24.40 -32.38
N GLY A 438 -16.54 23.93 -32.71
CA GLY A 438 -15.35 24.76 -32.85
C GLY A 438 -14.50 24.91 -31.57
N LEU A 439 -14.64 24.02 -30.58
CA LEU A 439 -13.71 23.91 -29.45
C LEU A 439 -13.08 22.52 -29.43
N ASN A 440 -11.74 22.44 -29.54
CA ASN A 440 -11.01 21.18 -29.50
C ASN A 440 -9.77 21.27 -28.61
N PHE A 441 -9.36 20.14 -28.01
CA PHE A 441 -8.33 20.07 -26.98
C PHE A 441 -7.68 18.69 -26.94
N ASN A 442 -6.43 18.64 -26.48
CA ASN A 442 -5.79 17.36 -26.17
C ASN A 442 -6.47 16.70 -24.97
N ILE A 443 -6.47 15.36 -24.95
CA ILE A 443 -6.80 14.59 -23.75
C ILE A 443 -5.55 13.88 -23.28
N HIS A 444 -5.14 14.19 -22.05
CA HIS A 444 -4.10 13.48 -21.34
C HIS A 444 -4.74 12.55 -20.30
N ALA A 445 -4.30 11.29 -20.24
CA ALA A 445 -4.62 10.43 -19.10
C ALA A 445 -3.46 10.42 -18.12
N ASP A 446 -3.69 10.94 -16.91
CA ASP A 446 -2.81 10.61 -15.79
C ASP A 446 -3.17 9.20 -15.31
N ALA A 447 -2.56 8.21 -15.94
CA ALA A 447 -2.68 6.82 -15.57
C ALA A 447 -1.43 6.33 -14.84
N ALA A 448 -0.67 7.23 -14.18
CA ALA A 448 0.53 6.87 -13.43
C ALA A 448 0.25 5.70 -12.48
N TRP A 449 -0.88 5.76 -11.78
CA TRP A 449 -1.41 4.65 -11.00
C TRP A 449 -2.23 3.66 -11.85
N GLY A 450 -3.19 4.14 -12.64
CA GLY A 450 -4.23 3.31 -13.27
C GLY A 450 -3.79 2.44 -14.45
N ALA A 451 -2.65 2.69 -15.08
CA ALA A 451 -2.30 2.05 -16.35
C ALA A 451 -2.12 0.53 -16.25
N TYR A 452 -1.41 0.04 -15.22
CA TYR A 452 -1.15 -1.41 -15.05
C TYR A 452 -2.41 -2.23 -14.79
N PHE A 453 -3.50 -1.62 -14.29
CA PHE A 453 -4.79 -2.31 -14.17
C PHE A 453 -5.35 -2.75 -15.52
N SER A 454 -4.88 -2.19 -16.64
CA SER A 454 -5.17 -2.69 -17.99
C SER A 454 -4.74 -4.14 -18.19
N CYS A 455 -3.74 -4.64 -17.44
CA CYS A 455 -3.33 -6.05 -17.44
C CYS A 455 -4.49 -6.97 -17.03
N MET A 456 -5.37 -6.55 -16.12
CA MET A 456 -6.55 -7.32 -15.70
C MET A 456 -7.59 -7.52 -16.82
N LEU A 457 -7.48 -6.78 -17.93
CA LEU A 457 -8.35 -6.86 -19.09
C LEU A 457 -7.69 -7.57 -20.30
N ARG A 458 -6.39 -7.89 -20.21
CA ARG A 458 -5.60 -8.44 -21.31
C ARG A 458 -5.48 -9.96 -21.20
N GLU A 459 -5.79 -10.64 -22.30
CA GLU A 459 -5.51 -12.07 -22.44
C GLU A 459 -3.99 -12.32 -22.57
N PRO A 460 -3.48 -13.46 -22.04
CA PRO A 460 -2.09 -13.85 -22.21
C PRO A 460 -1.76 -14.19 -23.69
N PRO A 461 -0.51 -14.02 -24.13
CA PRO A 461 -0.09 -14.38 -25.47
C PRO A 461 -0.14 -15.91 -25.69
N LYS A 462 -0.34 -16.35 -26.94
CA LYS A 462 -0.42 -17.78 -27.28
C LYS A 462 0.90 -18.49 -26.97
N GLY A 463 0.85 -19.52 -26.13
CA GLY A 463 2.01 -20.31 -25.73
C GLY A 463 2.60 -19.91 -24.37
N ASP A 464 2.10 -18.82 -23.75
CA ASP A 464 2.29 -18.59 -22.32
C ASP A 464 1.52 -19.67 -21.54
N ILE A 465 2.27 -20.53 -20.85
CA ILE A 465 1.76 -21.63 -20.03
C ILE A 465 2.60 -21.63 -18.75
N MET A 466 1.97 -21.34 -17.62
CA MET A 466 2.57 -21.58 -16.30
C MET A 466 2.40 -23.05 -15.91
N PRO A 467 3.48 -23.85 -15.81
CA PRO A 467 3.43 -25.16 -15.16
C PRO A 467 3.37 -25.01 -13.63
N SER A 468 2.84 -26.02 -12.94
CA SER A 468 2.73 -26.01 -11.47
C SER A 468 3.40 -27.21 -10.82
N THR A 469 4.02 -26.96 -9.67
CA THR A 469 4.26 -27.95 -8.61
C THR A 469 3.61 -27.46 -7.31
N GLU A 470 3.33 -28.37 -6.37
CA GLU A 470 2.56 -28.06 -5.16
C GLU A 470 3.29 -27.13 -4.18
N GLU A 471 2.52 -26.29 -3.46
CA GLU A 471 2.45 -26.33 -1.98
C GLU A 471 1.16 -25.61 -1.47
N GLU A 472 1.05 -25.37 -0.16
CA GLU A 472 -0.19 -24.95 0.54
C GLU A 472 -0.59 -23.47 0.31
N GLY A 473 -1.89 -23.15 0.45
CA GLY A 473 -2.42 -21.78 0.44
C GLY A 473 -3.42 -21.47 -0.69
N PHE A 474 -4.25 -20.42 -0.52
CA PHE A 474 -5.21 -19.93 -1.52
C PHE A 474 -5.52 -18.42 -1.40
N VAL A 475 -5.58 -17.73 -2.55
CA VAL A 475 -5.99 -16.32 -2.71
C VAL A 475 -7.00 -16.16 -3.86
N PRO A 476 -8.15 -15.50 -3.67
CA PRO A 476 -9.09 -15.18 -4.75
C PRO A 476 -8.61 -14.04 -5.66
N GLU A 477 -8.99 -14.10 -6.93
CA GLU A 477 -8.89 -12.94 -7.84
C GLU A 477 -10.16 -12.09 -7.72
N LEU A 478 -10.02 -10.76 -7.73
CA LEU A 478 -11.16 -9.86 -7.90
C LEU A 478 -10.94 -8.91 -9.08
N PHE A 479 -11.82 -9.04 -10.08
CA PHE A 479 -11.78 -8.23 -11.29
C PHE A 479 -12.22 -6.78 -11.04
N LEU A 480 -11.92 -5.91 -12.00
CA LEU A 480 -12.32 -4.50 -11.97
C LEU A 480 -13.85 -4.34 -11.97
N ASN A 481 -14.32 -3.28 -11.32
CA ASN A 481 -15.73 -2.89 -11.38
C ASN A 481 -16.14 -2.45 -12.79
N ARG A 482 -17.45 -2.40 -13.07
CA ARG A 482 -17.94 -2.07 -14.42
C ARG A 482 -17.49 -0.68 -14.92
N HIS A 483 -17.44 0.31 -14.03
CA HIS A 483 -17.02 1.67 -14.38
C HIS A 483 -15.57 1.70 -14.85
N VAL A 484 -14.64 1.22 -14.02
CA VAL A 484 -13.20 1.20 -14.32
C VAL A 484 -12.90 0.38 -15.58
N THR A 485 -13.59 -0.75 -15.74
CA THR A 485 -13.50 -1.60 -16.94
C THR A 485 -13.86 -0.83 -18.22
N ASN A 486 -14.84 0.07 -18.19
CA ASN A 486 -15.18 0.91 -19.33
C ASN A 486 -14.09 1.95 -19.61
N GLN A 487 -13.60 2.64 -18.58
CA GLN A 487 -12.62 3.73 -18.77
C GLN A 487 -11.28 3.22 -19.31
N LEU A 488 -10.78 2.08 -18.81
CA LEU A 488 -9.53 1.49 -19.33
C LEU A 488 -9.65 1.00 -20.78
N LYS A 489 -10.84 0.59 -21.24
CA LYS A 489 -11.06 0.16 -22.64
C LYS A 489 -10.95 1.30 -23.66
N VAL A 490 -11.07 2.55 -23.22
CA VAL A 490 -10.98 3.74 -24.09
C VAL A 490 -9.71 4.56 -23.84
N LEU A 491 -8.80 4.07 -22.98
CA LEU A 491 -7.53 4.72 -22.65
C LEU A 491 -6.66 5.00 -23.90
N ASN A 492 -6.69 4.13 -24.89
CA ASN A 492 -5.98 4.28 -26.16
C ASN A 492 -6.47 5.44 -27.06
N GLN A 493 -7.54 6.16 -26.68
CA GLN A 493 -8.06 7.34 -27.39
C GLN A 493 -7.53 8.67 -26.83
N CYS A 494 -6.80 8.65 -25.72
CA CYS A 494 -6.04 9.80 -25.21
C CYS A 494 -4.90 10.14 -26.18
N ASP A 495 -4.46 11.39 -26.20
CA ASP A 495 -3.32 11.81 -27.03
C ASP A 495 -1.98 11.46 -26.36
N THR A 496 -1.92 11.63 -25.04
CA THR A 496 -0.78 11.23 -24.20
C THR A 496 -1.27 10.53 -22.92
N ILE A 497 -0.46 9.61 -22.40
CA ILE A 497 -0.78 8.79 -21.22
C ILE A 497 0.46 8.68 -20.35
N THR A 498 0.38 9.07 -19.08
CA THR A 498 1.44 8.82 -18.08
C THR A 498 1.26 7.43 -17.48
N VAL A 499 2.36 6.71 -17.24
CA VAL A 499 2.41 5.35 -16.68
C VAL A 499 3.59 5.26 -15.71
N ASP A 500 3.40 4.80 -14.46
CA ASP A 500 4.50 4.65 -13.51
C ASP A 500 4.79 3.17 -13.18
N PRO A 501 5.77 2.53 -13.84
CA PRO A 501 6.33 1.25 -13.39
C PRO A 501 6.70 1.20 -11.90
N HIS A 502 7.20 2.29 -11.31
CA HIS A 502 7.53 2.34 -9.87
C HIS A 502 6.32 2.48 -8.90
N LYS A 503 5.09 2.44 -9.42
CA LYS A 503 3.84 2.39 -8.62
C LYS A 503 3.21 1.00 -8.73
N SER A 504 2.13 0.88 -9.52
CA SER A 504 1.36 -0.36 -9.72
C SER A 504 2.08 -1.39 -10.62
N GLY A 505 3.25 -1.02 -11.17
CA GLY A 505 4.18 -1.93 -11.86
C GLY A 505 5.26 -2.54 -10.97
N PHE A 506 5.27 -2.26 -9.65
CA PHE A 506 6.17 -2.86 -8.66
C PHE A 506 7.68 -2.76 -8.98
N CYS A 507 8.11 -1.85 -9.86
CA CYS A 507 9.52 -1.63 -10.17
C CYS A 507 10.18 -0.73 -9.10
N PRO A 508 11.51 -0.82 -8.88
CA PRO A 508 12.20 0.14 -8.03
C PRO A 508 12.22 1.54 -8.66
N TYR A 509 12.23 2.57 -7.82
CA TYR A 509 12.48 3.94 -8.24
C TYR A 509 13.92 4.11 -8.77
N PRO A 510 14.17 4.99 -9.77
CA PRO A 510 13.18 5.76 -10.55
C PRO A 510 12.72 4.98 -11.79
N ALA A 511 11.39 4.91 -12.00
CA ALA A 511 10.80 4.39 -13.23
C ALA A 511 9.38 4.96 -13.45
N GLY A 512 9.30 6.12 -14.13
CA GLY A 512 8.08 6.60 -14.78
C GLY A 512 8.15 6.44 -16.29
N ALA A 513 7.05 6.72 -16.99
CA ALA A 513 6.97 6.68 -18.44
C ALA A 513 5.87 7.60 -18.99
N ILE A 514 6.06 8.07 -20.22
CA ILE A 514 5.02 8.69 -21.05
C ILE A 514 4.81 7.85 -22.31
N CYS A 515 3.55 7.69 -22.70
CA CYS A 515 3.14 7.04 -23.95
C CYS A 515 2.34 8.03 -24.80
N TYR A 516 2.72 8.17 -26.07
CA TYR A 516 2.08 8.99 -27.09
C TYR A 516 1.25 8.09 -28.00
N ARG A 517 -0.05 8.40 -28.18
CA ARG A 517 -0.92 7.65 -29.12
C ARG A 517 -0.40 7.69 -30.56
N ASN A 518 0.20 8.80 -30.93
CA ASN A 518 0.83 9.03 -32.22
C ASN A 518 2.28 9.46 -31.96
N LYS A 519 3.26 8.68 -32.40
CA LYS A 519 4.70 8.91 -32.15
C LYS A 519 5.19 10.30 -32.56
N ASN A 520 4.57 10.88 -33.60
CA ASN A 520 4.93 12.21 -34.09
C ASN A 520 4.51 13.35 -33.15
N LEU A 521 3.73 13.09 -32.09
CA LEU A 521 3.48 14.06 -31.00
C LEU A 521 4.78 14.42 -30.26
N ASN A 522 5.73 13.49 -30.15
CA ASN A 522 6.99 13.71 -29.46
C ASN A 522 7.87 14.78 -30.16
N ASN A 523 7.75 14.93 -31.48
CA ASN A 523 8.46 15.94 -32.27
C ASN A 523 8.18 17.39 -31.83
N PHE A 524 7.09 17.62 -31.09
CA PHE A 524 6.73 18.93 -30.54
C PHE A 524 7.46 19.25 -29.22
N LEU A 525 8.28 18.34 -28.69
CA LEU A 525 9.25 18.58 -27.61
C LEU A 525 10.66 18.93 -28.11
N SER A 526 11.04 18.47 -29.31
CA SER A 526 12.44 18.34 -29.70
C SER A 526 13.21 19.67 -29.78
N VAL A 527 13.97 19.98 -28.72
CA VAL A 527 14.98 21.04 -28.71
C VAL A 527 16.25 20.51 -29.38
N SER A 528 16.19 20.41 -30.70
CA SER A 528 17.28 19.91 -31.56
C SER A 528 18.55 20.75 -31.40
N SER A 529 19.48 20.30 -30.56
CA SER A 529 20.75 20.98 -30.25
C SER A 529 21.70 21.13 -31.45
N GLY A 530 21.45 20.42 -32.56
CA GLY A 530 22.34 20.34 -33.71
C GLY A 530 23.57 19.45 -33.47
N VAL A 531 23.71 18.87 -32.27
CA VAL A 531 24.76 17.91 -31.93
C VAL A 531 24.36 16.54 -32.46
N VAL A 532 24.82 16.21 -33.66
CA VAL A 532 24.69 14.86 -34.23
C VAL A 532 25.72 13.95 -33.54
N TYR A 533 25.28 13.18 -32.54
CA TYR A 533 26.00 11.99 -32.09
C TYR A 533 25.96 10.96 -33.22
N TYR A 534 27.13 10.53 -33.70
CA TYR A 534 27.27 9.98 -35.06
C TYR A 534 26.96 8.48 -35.21
N HIS A 535 26.55 7.78 -34.14
CA HIS A 535 26.52 6.32 -34.12
C HIS A 535 25.32 5.71 -33.37
N GLY A 536 24.22 5.45 -34.10
CA GLY A 536 23.09 4.62 -33.65
C GLY A 536 21.78 4.98 -34.36
N ASP A 537 20.83 4.05 -34.40
CA ASP A 537 19.54 4.24 -35.10
C ASP A 537 18.51 5.06 -34.30
N TYR A 538 18.74 5.31 -33.00
CA TYR A 538 17.80 6.01 -32.12
C TYR A 538 18.49 6.68 -30.92
N THR A 539 18.21 7.97 -30.68
CA THR A 539 18.77 8.76 -29.57
C THR A 539 17.64 9.22 -28.64
N LEU A 540 17.62 8.74 -27.39
CA LEU A 540 16.57 9.06 -26.41
C LEU A 540 16.85 10.33 -25.56
N GLY A 541 17.94 11.04 -25.81
CA GLY A 541 18.23 12.34 -25.16
C GLY A 541 17.43 13.52 -25.73
N ASP A 542 16.90 13.40 -26.95
CA ASP A 542 16.15 14.48 -27.65
C ASP A 542 14.62 14.29 -27.55
N VAL A 543 14.14 13.27 -26.84
CA VAL A 543 12.71 12.87 -26.81
C VAL A 543 11.95 13.39 -25.58
N GLY A 544 12.58 14.10 -24.66
CA GLY A 544 11.95 14.52 -23.40
C GLY A 544 12.61 15.71 -22.72
N ILE A 545 12.27 15.93 -21.45
CA ILE A 545 12.89 16.95 -20.56
C ILE A 545 14.27 16.49 -20.08
N GLU A 546 14.47 15.19 -19.93
CA GLU A 546 15.66 14.59 -19.33
C GLU A 546 16.74 14.29 -20.37
N GLY A 547 17.98 14.65 -20.04
CA GLY A 547 19.18 14.22 -20.77
C GLY A 547 19.67 12.86 -20.26
N SER A 548 20.80 12.86 -19.53
CA SER A 548 21.40 11.64 -18.96
C SER A 548 20.41 10.83 -18.09
N LYS A 549 20.22 9.56 -18.43
CA LYS A 549 19.20 8.68 -17.82
C LYS A 549 19.68 7.22 -17.76
N PRO A 550 19.40 6.48 -16.66
CA PRO A 550 20.06 5.21 -16.38
C PRO A 550 19.47 4.05 -17.19
N GLY A 551 20.30 3.42 -18.02
CA GLY A 551 19.93 2.19 -18.73
C GLY A 551 19.51 1.04 -17.81
N ALA A 552 19.95 1.05 -16.55
CA ALA A 552 19.54 0.08 -15.53
C ALA A 552 18.04 0.14 -15.19
N ALA A 553 17.41 1.32 -15.25
CA ALA A 553 15.96 1.44 -15.05
C ALA A 553 15.20 0.76 -16.19
N ALA A 554 15.63 0.99 -17.44
CA ALA A 554 15.08 0.31 -18.62
C ALA A 554 15.20 -1.22 -18.53
N SER A 555 16.37 -1.72 -18.12
CA SER A 555 16.59 -3.15 -17.92
C SER A 555 15.70 -3.76 -16.82
N GLY A 556 15.48 -3.03 -15.72
CA GLY A 556 14.57 -3.46 -14.65
C GLY A 556 13.12 -3.56 -15.13
N VAL A 557 12.60 -2.51 -15.76
CA VAL A 557 11.23 -2.51 -16.31
C VAL A 557 11.06 -3.57 -17.39
N LEU A 558 12.03 -3.74 -18.30
CA LEU A 558 11.98 -4.78 -19.32
C LEU A 558 11.92 -6.18 -18.70
N LEU A 559 12.83 -6.52 -17.78
CA LEU A 559 12.87 -7.85 -17.19
C LEU A 559 11.60 -8.14 -16.38
N ALA A 560 11.05 -7.15 -15.68
CA ALA A 560 9.76 -7.27 -15.01
C ALA A 560 8.61 -7.55 -16.01
N ASN A 561 8.52 -6.78 -17.10
CA ASN A 561 7.53 -6.99 -18.16
C ASN A 561 7.60 -8.39 -18.78
N LYS A 562 8.81 -8.93 -19.00
CA LYS A 562 9.02 -10.27 -19.58
C LYS A 562 8.78 -11.43 -18.62
N VAL A 563 9.08 -11.27 -17.33
CA VAL A 563 8.96 -12.35 -16.32
C VAL A 563 7.56 -12.40 -15.70
N ILE A 564 6.95 -11.25 -15.43
CA ILE A 564 5.62 -11.16 -14.81
C ILE A 564 4.53 -11.22 -15.88
N GLY A 565 4.71 -10.52 -17.00
CA GLY A 565 3.76 -10.47 -18.10
C GLY A 565 2.69 -9.39 -17.95
N LEU A 566 2.52 -8.56 -18.99
CA LEU A 566 1.54 -7.47 -19.05
C LEU A 566 0.13 -7.99 -19.44
N HIS A 567 -0.41 -8.94 -18.67
CA HIS A 567 -1.70 -9.59 -18.90
C HIS A 567 -2.33 -10.15 -17.61
N LYS A 568 -3.53 -10.73 -17.71
CA LYS A 568 -4.33 -11.17 -16.56
C LYS A 568 -3.66 -12.25 -15.72
N ASN A 569 -2.89 -13.15 -16.33
CA ASN A 569 -2.09 -14.16 -15.60
C ASN A 569 -0.84 -13.59 -14.91
N GLY A 570 -0.47 -12.34 -15.23
CA GLY A 570 0.77 -11.69 -14.80
C GLY A 570 0.52 -10.57 -13.81
N TYR A 571 0.84 -9.34 -14.18
CA TYR A 571 0.51 -8.14 -13.38
C TYR A 571 -0.99 -8.04 -13.05
N GLY A 572 -1.86 -8.54 -13.94
CA GLY A 572 -3.30 -8.60 -13.65
C GLY A 572 -3.64 -9.53 -12.49
N ARG A 573 -2.88 -10.62 -12.28
CA ARG A 573 -3.06 -11.54 -11.15
C ARG A 573 -2.66 -10.83 -9.85
N ILE A 574 -1.47 -10.22 -9.80
CA ILE A 574 -1.00 -9.43 -8.65
C ILE A 574 -2.06 -8.40 -8.25
N LEU A 575 -2.48 -7.55 -9.20
CA LEU A 575 -3.45 -6.48 -8.95
C LEU A 575 -4.85 -7.01 -8.60
N SER A 576 -5.24 -8.20 -9.05
CA SER A 576 -6.51 -8.84 -8.67
C SER A 576 -6.53 -9.36 -7.23
N GLU A 577 -5.38 -9.82 -6.71
CA GLU A 577 -5.22 -10.22 -5.32
C GLU A 577 -5.22 -8.98 -4.42
N CYS A 578 -4.45 -7.96 -4.78
CA CYS A 578 -4.48 -6.65 -4.10
C CYS A 578 -5.88 -6.03 -4.11
N MET A 579 -6.64 -6.18 -5.21
CA MET A 579 -8.03 -5.73 -5.31
C MET A 579 -8.94 -6.49 -4.35
N PHE A 580 -8.80 -7.81 -4.23
CA PHE A 580 -9.55 -8.59 -3.25
C PHE A 580 -9.27 -8.10 -1.83
N THR A 581 -7.99 -8.01 -1.43
CA THR A 581 -7.52 -7.41 -0.17
C THR A 581 -8.17 -6.04 0.08
N SER A 582 -8.16 -5.15 -0.92
CA SER A 582 -8.75 -3.81 -0.85
C SER A 582 -10.26 -3.80 -0.57
N LYS A 583 -11.03 -4.68 -1.22
CA LYS A 583 -12.49 -4.75 -1.01
C LYS A 583 -12.88 -5.39 0.32
N ILE A 584 -12.11 -6.38 0.78
CA ILE A 584 -12.30 -6.96 2.12
C ILE A 584 -12.00 -5.89 3.19
N LEU A 585 -10.88 -5.16 3.07
CA LEU A 585 -10.54 -4.09 4.00
C LEU A 585 -11.59 -2.96 4.02
N TYR A 586 -12.15 -2.58 2.86
CA TYR A 586 -13.31 -1.68 2.78
C TYR A 586 -14.54 -2.24 3.54
N CYS A 587 -14.82 -3.54 3.43
CA CYS A 587 -15.91 -4.20 4.16
C CYS A 587 -15.72 -4.14 5.67
N TYR A 588 -14.49 -4.23 6.15
CA TYR A 588 -14.15 -4.02 7.56
C TYR A 588 -14.38 -2.56 7.98
N TRP A 589 -13.90 -1.57 7.22
CA TRP A 589 -14.09 -0.15 7.55
C TRP A 589 -15.55 0.26 7.66
N VAL A 590 -16.42 -0.14 6.72
CA VAL A 590 -17.86 0.17 6.80
C VAL A 590 -18.61 -0.60 7.90
N CYS A 591 -17.97 -1.59 8.54
CA CYS A 591 -18.54 -2.39 9.63
C CYS A 591 -17.85 -2.17 10.99
N LEU A 592 -16.81 -1.32 11.04
CA LEU A 592 -15.92 -1.15 12.20
C LEU A 592 -16.64 -0.56 13.42
N ALA A 593 -17.57 0.36 13.18
CA ALA A 593 -18.49 0.90 14.18
C ALA A 593 -19.75 0.03 14.28
N GLU A 594 -20.07 -0.43 15.48
CA GLU A 594 -21.26 -1.18 15.84
C GLU A 594 -22.37 -0.22 16.34
N ASP A 595 -23.61 -0.73 16.46
CA ASP A 595 -24.78 0.11 16.81
C ASP A 595 -24.70 0.69 18.25
N PHE A 596 -23.88 0.09 19.12
CA PHE A 596 -23.66 0.51 20.50
C PHE A 596 -22.49 1.49 20.68
N ASP A 597 -21.64 1.65 19.66
CA ASP A 597 -20.45 2.50 19.78
C ASP A 597 -20.85 3.98 19.86
N ASN A 598 -20.10 4.76 20.64
CA ASN A 598 -20.28 6.22 20.70
C ASN A 598 -19.74 6.94 19.46
N PHE A 599 -19.15 6.23 18.50
CA PHE A 599 -18.58 6.78 17.26
C PHE A 599 -19.26 6.23 16.00
N VAL A 600 -18.98 6.87 14.87
CA VAL A 600 -19.34 6.46 13.51
C VAL A 600 -18.10 6.41 12.63
N VAL A 601 -18.11 5.53 11.64
CA VAL A 601 -17.06 5.41 10.62
C VAL A 601 -17.72 5.55 9.26
N GLU A 602 -17.25 6.50 8.45
CA GLU A 602 -17.79 6.75 7.11
C GLU A 602 -16.67 6.76 6.08
N THR A 603 -16.83 5.97 5.03
CA THR A 603 -15.88 5.88 3.92
C THR A 603 -16.03 7.06 2.97
N THR A 604 -14.93 7.54 2.37
CA THR A 604 -14.99 8.66 1.41
C THR A 604 -15.89 8.29 0.22
N LYS A 605 -15.67 7.10 -0.35
CA LYS A 605 -16.60 6.46 -1.30
C LYS A 605 -17.70 5.70 -0.55
N ALA A 606 -18.87 6.35 -0.46
CA ALA A 606 -20.05 5.84 0.22
C ALA A 606 -20.55 4.48 -0.32
N LEU A 607 -21.24 3.73 0.54
CA LEU A 607 -22.05 2.59 0.11
C LEU A 607 -23.17 3.06 -0.85
N PRO A 608 -23.58 2.25 -1.85
CA PRO A 608 -24.64 2.63 -2.77
C PRO A 608 -25.99 2.81 -2.04
N SER A 609 -26.85 3.69 -2.56
CA SER A 609 -28.17 3.92 -1.98
C SER A 609 -29.11 2.71 -2.18
N GLY A 610 -29.99 2.47 -1.21
CA GLY A 610 -31.01 1.42 -1.25
C GLY A 610 -30.66 0.20 -0.41
N LYS A 611 -31.03 -1.00 -0.90
CA LYS A 611 -30.89 -2.27 -0.17
C LYS A 611 -30.43 -3.40 -1.10
N VAL A 612 -29.62 -4.31 -0.57
CA VAL A 612 -29.05 -5.48 -1.26
C VAL A 612 -29.99 -6.69 -1.11
N PRO A 613 -30.27 -7.46 -2.18
CA PRO A 613 -30.93 -8.76 -2.05
C PRO A 613 -30.13 -9.71 -1.16
N VAL A 614 -30.77 -10.48 -0.29
CA VAL A 614 -30.07 -11.49 0.54
C VAL A 614 -29.52 -12.69 -0.25
N GLY A 615 -29.77 -12.74 -1.56
CA GLY A 615 -29.30 -13.76 -2.48
C GLY A 615 -29.75 -13.45 -3.91
N PRO A 616 -29.19 -14.12 -4.94
CA PRO A 616 -29.33 -13.73 -6.35
C PRO A 616 -30.77 -13.70 -6.87
N ASN A 617 -31.68 -14.49 -6.28
CA ASN A 617 -33.10 -14.55 -6.65
C ASN A 617 -34.04 -14.18 -5.48
N SER A 618 -33.54 -13.52 -4.43
CA SER A 618 -34.36 -13.17 -3.27
C SER A 618 -35.14 -11.86 -3.47
N SER A 619 -36.42 -11.86 -3.10
CA SER A 619 -37.22 -10.64 -2.96
C SER A 619 -36.95 -9.91 -1.64
N GLU A 620 -36.38 -10.59 -0.64
CA GLU A 620 -35.97 -9.97 0.63
C GLU A 620 -34.68 -9.15 0.42
N LYS A 621 -34.71 -7.91 0.90
CA LYS A 621 -33.57 -6.99 0.82
C LYS A 621 -33.24 -6.36 2.17
N ILE A 622 -31.95 -6.34 2.49
CA ILE A 622 -31.39 -5.77 3.72
C ILE A 622 -30.44 -4.60 3.38
N ASP A 623 -30.10 -3.79 4.37
CA ASP A 623 -29.07 -2.76 4.24
C ASP A 623 -27.68 -3.39 3.99
N TYR A 624 -26.76 -2.58 3.45
CA TYR A 624 -25.43 -3.03 3.04
C TYR A 624 -24.57 -3.49 4.21
N VAL A 625 -24.60 -2.82 5.36
CA VAL A 625 -23.79 -3.18 6.55
C VAL A 625 -24.24 -4.53 7.11
N THR A 626 -25.55 -4.73 7.28
CA THR A 626 -26.12 -6.02 7.68
C THR A 626 -25.85 -7.11 6.63
N PHE A 627 -25.81 -6.79 5.34
CA PHE A 627 -25.42 -7.75 4.31
C PHE A 627 -23.96 -8.18 4.46
N ILE A 628 -23.03 -7.23 4.59
CA ILE A 628 -21.59 -7.47 4.71
C ILE A 628 -21.29 -8.28 5.98
N ARG A 629 -21.84 -7.89 7.14
CA ARG A 629 -21.68 -8.59 8.42
C ARG A 629 -22.16 -10.05 8.40
N ASN A 630 -23.21 -10.37 7.63
CA ASN A 630 -23.78 -11.72 7.59
C ASN A 630 -23.21 -12.63 6.50
N ASN A 631 -22.64 -12.07 5.43
CA ASN A 631 -22.28 -12.83 4.22
C ASN A 631 -20.83 -12.68 3.76
N ILE A 632 -20.09 -11.66 4.23
CA ILE A 632 -18.71 -11.40 3.83
C ILE A 632 -17.75 -11.60 5.01
N LEU A 633 -17.98 -10.91 6.13
CA LEU A 633 -17.06 -10.97 7.28
C LEU A 633 -17.11 -12.35 7.95
N GLY A 634 -15.94 -12.85 8.37
CA GLY A 634 -15.80 -14.19 8.94
C GLY A 634 -15.99 -15.35 7.95
N LYS A 635 -16.08 -15.07 6.63
CA LYS A 635 -16.01 -16.10 5.59
C LYS A 635 -14.59 -16.39 5.17
N THR A 636 -14.31 -17.66 4.91
CA THR A 636 -13.04 -18.05 4.28
C THR A 636 -12.98 -17.56 2.83
N ASN A 637 -11.77 -17.39 2.31
CA ASN A 637 -11.54 -17.00 0.91
C ASN A 637 -12.22 -17.97 -0.07
N GLU A 638 -12.23 -19.25 0.29
CA GLU A 638 -12.90 -20.34 -0.40
C GLU A 638 -14.42 -20.15 -0.47
N GLU A 639 -15.07 -19.90 0.67
CA GLU A 639 -16.52 -19.68 0.73
C GLU A 639 -16.97 -18.46 -0.08
N LEU A 640 -16.12 -17.44 -0.18
CA LEU A 640 -16.35 -16.26 -1.01
C LEU A 640 -16.15 -16.58 -2.49
N ALA A 641 -15.00 -17.19 -2.85
CA ALA A 641 -14.67 -17.53 -4.24
C ALA A 641 -15.61 -18.56 -4.86
N GLU A 642 -16.18 -19.47 -4.07
CA GLU A 642 -17.19 -20.45 -4.50
C GLU A 642 -18.61 -19.82 -4.67
N ASN A 643 -18.78 -18.52 -4.44
CA ASN A 643 -20.06 -17.83 -4.48
C ASN A 643 -20.07 -16.59 -5.41
N ASP A 644 -20.42 -16.83 -6.67
CA ASP A 644 -20.53 -15.82 -7.73
C ASP A 644 -21.32 -14.56 -7.33
N PHE A 645 -22.37 -14.70 -6.50
CA PHE A 645 -23.19 -13.56 -6.08
C PHE A 645 -22.44 -12.65 -5.10
N LEU A 646 -21.65 -13.23 -4.19
CA LEU A 646 -20.81 -12.46 -3.26
C LEU A 646 -19.61 -11.84 -3.98
N MET A 647 -18.98 -12.56 -4.91
CA MET A 647 -17.90 -12.00 -5.73
C MET A 647 -18.39 -10.87 -6.63
N ALA A 648 -19.57 -10.99 -7.25
CA ALA A 648 -20.19 -9.92 -8.02
C ALA A 648 -20.55 -8.69 -7.16
N PHE A 649 -20.97 -8.90 -5.90
CA PHE A 649 -21.18 -7.82 -4.95
C PHE A 649 -19.87 -7.11 -4.57
N LEU A 650 -18.84 -7.87 -4.15
CA LEU A 650 -17.51 -7.35 -3.79
C LEU A 650 -16.88 -6.54 -4.94
N ARG A 651 -17.10 -6.96 -6.19
CA ARG A 651 -16.60 -6.26 -7.38
C ARG A 651 -17.08 -4.81 -7.47
N GLU A 652 -18.36 -4.55 -7.19
CA GLU A 652 -18.98 -3.25 -7.44
C GLU A 652 -18.98 -2.29 -6.23
N ILE A 653 -18.84 -2.78 -5.00
CA ILE A 653 -18.67 -1.93 -3.80
C ILE A 653 -17.23 -1.43 -3.64
N GLY A 654 -17.00 -0.51 -2.68
CA GLY A 654 -15.65 -0.09 -2.29
C GLY A 654 -14.94 0.81 -3.33
N PRO A 655 -13.63 1.08 -3.15
CA PRO A 655 -12.84 1.96 -4.01
C PRO A 655 -12.85 1.55 -5.49
N ASP A 656 -12.46 2.44 -6.40
CA ASP A 656 -12.37 2.11 -7.83
C ASP A 656 -11.20 1.19 -8.13
N THR A 657 -10.03 1.47 -7.54
CA THR A 657 -8.91 0.54 -7.46
C THR A 657 -8.53 0.25 -6.00
N LEU A 658 -7.29 0.44 -5.55
CA LEU A 658 -6.79 -0.26 -4.34
C LEU A 658 -6.80 0.54 -3.02
N ILE A 659 -7.30 1.78 -3.01
CA ILE A 659 -7.19 2.69 -1.85
C ILE A 659 -8.57 2.94 -1.20
N PRO A 660 -8.97 2.14 -0.19
CA PRO A 660 -10.09 2.45 0.67
C PRO A 660 -9.69 3.50 1.72
N CYS A 661 -10.60 4.46 1.96
CA CYS A 661 -10.39 5.59 2.85
C CYS A 661 -11.62 5.84 3.71
N PHE A 662 -11.42 6.29 4.96
CA PHE A 662 -12.52 6.57 5.89
C PHE A 662 -12.18 7.69 6.88
N SER A 663 -13.23 8.30 7.42
CA SER A 663 -13.15 9.22 8.56
C SER A 663 -14.01 8.70 9.72
N VAL A 664 -13.80 9.28 10.90
CA VAL A 664 -14.36 8.86 12.18
C VAL A 664 -14.85 10.09 12.93
N ASN A 665 -16.06 10.02 13.47
CA ASN A 665 -16.63 11.09 14.29
C ASN A 665 -17.38 10.50 15.49
N ILE A 666 -17.53 11.30 16.55
CA ILE A 666 -18.34 10.95 17.73
C ILE A 666 -19.82 11.23 17.43
N ARG A 667 -20.71 10.33 17.83
CA ARG A 667 -22.16 10.49 17.64
C ARG A 667 -22.65 11.73 18.40
N GLY A 668 -23.24 12.67 17.67
CA GLY A 668 -23.72 13.95 18.21
C GLY A 668 -22.67 15.07 18.26
N ASN A 669 -21.42 14.82 17.83
CA ASN A 669 -20.47 15.89 17.59
C ASN A 669 -20.71 16.54 16.21
N GLU A 670 -21.05 17.83 16.20
CA GLU A 670 -21.18 18.63 14.98
C GLU A 670 -19.87 19.37 14.58
N ASP A 671 -18.84 19.40 15.45
CA ASP A 671 -17.58 20.13 15.23
C ASP A 671 -16.58 19.34 14.38
N VAL A 672 -16.23 19.92 13.23
CA VAL A 672 -15.24 19.40 12.28
C VAL A 672 -13.84 19.38 12.90
N ASN A 673 -13.51 20.29 13.82
CA ASN A 673 -12.18 20.32 14.45
C ASN A 673 -11.97 19.12 15.37
N GLN A 674 -12.96 18.75 16.19
CA GLN A 674 -12.89 17.54 17.01
C GLN A 674 -12.79 16.25 16.17
N CYS A 675 -13.56 16.14 15.07
CA CYS A 675 -13.43 15.03 14.11
C CYS A 675 -12.02 14.97 13.49
N ASN A 676 -11.48 16.11 13.05
CA ASN A 676 -10.14 16.21 12.50
C ASN A 676 -9.05 15.92 13.54
N ALA A 677 -9.26 16.24 14.82
CA ALA A 677 -8.34 15.92 15.90
C ALA A 677 -8.26 14.39 16.11
N ILE A 678 -9.40 13.69 16.12
CA ILE A 678 -9.45 12.22 16.25
C ILE A 678 -8.68 11.56 15.09
N ILE A 679 -8.92 11.99 13.84
CA ILE A 679 -8.18 11.46 12.68
C ILE A 679 -6.68 11.79 12.74
N SER A 680 -6.30 12.93 13.34
CA SER A 680 -4.89 13.27 13.54
C SER A 680 -4.23 12.35 14.57
N ALA A 681 -4.91 12.04 15.68
CA ALA A 681 -4.44 11.09 16.67
C ALA A 681 -4.31 9.66 16.08
N ILE A 682 -5.32 9.18 15.31
CA ILE A 682 -5.24 7.89 14.60
C ILE A 682 -4.04 7.85 13.65
N PHE A 683 -3.78 8.93 12.91
CA PHE A 683 -2.62 9.00 12.02
C PHE A 683 -1.30 9.00 12.79
N ASN A 684 -1.19 9.78 13.88
CA ASN A 684 0.02 9.87 14.69
C ASN A 684 0.38 8.51 15.30
N ASP A 685 -0.59 7.80 15.89
CA ASP A 685 -0.41 6.45 16.46
C ASP A 685 -0.01 5.39 15.39
N LEU A 686 -0.30 5.64 14.11
CA LEU A 686 -0.12 4.69 12.99
C LEU A 686 0.79 5.23 11.86
N CYS A 687 1.69 6.16 12.15
CA CYS A 687 2.66 6.67 11.16
C CYS A 687 4.11 6.48 11.61
N HIS A 688 5.02 6.34 10.64
CA HIS A 688 6.46 6.22 10.88
C HIS A 688 7.17 7.46 10.36
N THR A 689 7.30 8.48 11.22
CA THR A 689 7.78 9.83 10.87
C THR A 689 9.22 10.12 11.30
N THR A 690 9.76 9.40 12.28
CA THR A 690 11.08 9.67 12.87
C THR A 690 12.19 8.85 12.18
N THR A 691 13.44 9.31 12.35
CA THR A 691 14.66 8.59 11.91
C THR A 691 15.39 7.91 13.08
N GLU A 692 14.78 7.89 14.26
CA GLU A 692 15.26 7.11 15.38
C GLU A 692 14.98 5.62 15.15
N GLU A 693 15.70 4.74 15.86
CA GLU A 693 15.27 3.34 15.97
C GLU A 693 13.96 3.34 16.77
N SER A 694 12.79 3.21 16.12
CA SER A 694 11.50 3.31 16.78
C SER A 694 11.29 2.14 17.74
N GLU A 695 11.64 2.32 19.02
CA GLU A 695 11.25 1.40 20.10
C GLU A 695 9.71 1.25 20.15
N GLN A 696 9.00 2.33 19.78
CA GLN A 696 7.57 2.35 19.50
C GLN A 696 7.21 1.38 18.36
N ARG A 697 6.39 0.38 18.68
CA ARG A 697 5.95 -0.66 17.75
C ARG A 697 4.66 -0.27 17.05
N ILE A 698 4.78 0.36 15.89
CA ILE A 698 3.64 0.75 15.06
C ILE A 698 2.96 -0.53 14.52
N PRO A 699 1.72 -0.84 14.92
CA PRO A 699 1.06 -2.12 14.64
C PRO A 699 0.55 -2.23 13.19
N MET A 700 0.29 -1.07 12.56
CA MET A 700 -0.18 -0.89 11.20
C MET A 700 0.28 0.50 10.76
N ILE A 701 0.82 0.64 9.55
CA ILE A 701 1.30 1.94 9.05
C ILE A 701 0.31 2.45 8.00
N VAL A 702 -0.29 3.61 8.24
CA VAL A 702 -1.29 4.23 7.34
C VAL A 702 -0.78 5.59 6.84
N THR A 703 -1.59 6.25 6.00
CA THR A 703 -1.40 7.68 5.72
C THR A 703 -2.73 8.42 5.86
N SER A 704 -2.73 9.75 5.77
CA SER A 704 -3.94 10.56 5.92
C SER A 704 -3.98 11.71 4.92
N SER A 705 -5.19 12.20 4.62
CA SER A 705 -5.42 13.38 3.77
C SER A 705 -6.64 14.16 4.27
N THR A 706 -7.01 15.23 3.57
CA THR A 706 -8.14 16.11 3.90
C THR A 706 -9.00 16.40 2.69
N MET A 707 -10.29 16.10 2.77
CA MET A 707 -11.27 16.46 1.74
C MET A 707 -11.60 17.94 1.88
N GLN A 708 -11.17 18.74 0.90
CA GLN A 708 -11.33 20.19 0.89
C GLN A 708 -12.67 20.63 0.28
N ASP A 709 -13.16 21.82 0.65
CA ASP A 709 -14.33 22.43 0.03
C ASP A 709 -14.04 22.82 -1.42
N HIS A 710 -15.02 22.60 -2.30
CA HIS A 710 -14.96 23.09 -3.68
C HIS A 710 -16.29 23.74 -4.04
N LYS A 711 -16.25 25.00 -4.48
CA LYS A 711 -17.42 25.88 -4.72
C LYS A 711 -18.56 25.25 -5.53
N TYR A 712 -18.26 24.29 -6.40
CA TYR A 712 -19.21 23.61 -7.29
C TYR A 712 -19.40 22.10 -7.00
N SER A 713 -18.95 21.59 -5.84
CA SER A 713 -19.16 20.19 -5.41
C SER A 713 -19.98 20.14 -4.12
N SER A 714 -20.90 19.19 -4.01
CA SER A 714 -21.55 18.82 -2.73
C SER A 714 -20.89 17.62 -2.05
N THR A 715 -19.75 17.13 -2.55
CA THR A 715 -19.11 15.91 -2.03
C THR A 715 -18.65 16.04 -0.59
N LEU A 716 -18.04 17.17 -0.21
CA LEU A 716 -17.68 17.45 1.19
C LEU A 716 -18.94 17.60 2.07
N GLU A 717 -19.99 18.25 1.55
CA GLU A 717 -21.26 18.43 2.26
C GLU A 717 -21.89 17.07 2.58
N HIS A 718 -22.04 16.18 1.59
CA HIS A 718 -22.55 14.82 1.78
C HIS A 718 -21.64 13.93 2.63
N PHE A 719 -20.32 14.21 2.70
CA PHE A 719 -19.44 13.48 3.61
C PHE A 719 -19.64 13.95 5.06
N LYS A 720 -19.79 15.26 5.29
CA LYS A 720 -20.16 15.83 6.59
C LYS A 720 -21.52 15.34 7.07
N GLU A 721 -22.55 15.34 6.21
CA GLU A 721 -23.89 14.86 6.54
C GLU A 721 -23.88 13.42 7.06
N ARG A 722 -23.12 12.52 6.40
CA ARG A 722 -22.98 11.12 6.84
C ARG A 722 -22.24 10.99 8.17
N LEU A 723 -21.21 11.80 8.40
CA LEU A 723 -20.47 11.86 9.67
C LEU A 723 -21.25 12.53 10.81
N GLY A 724 -22.41 13.16 10.53
CA GLY A 724 -23.17 13.95 11.51
C GLY A 724 -22.57 15.34 11.81
N LEU A 725 -21.69 15.83 10.94
CA LEU A 725 -21.00 17.12 11.09
C LEU A 725 -21.81 18.30 10.53
N SER A 726 -21.58 19.50 11.06
CA SER A 726 -22.21 20.72 10.58
C SER A 726 -21.76 21.07 9.15
N THR A 727 -22.72 21.12 8.21
CA THR A 727 -22.50 21.59 6.83
C THR A 727 -22.39 23.11 6.68
N LYS A 728 -22.59 23.87 7.78
CA LYS A 728 -22.60 25.35 7.77
C LYS A 728 -21.22 25.96 7.52
N ASN A 729 -20.14 25.24 7.87
CA ASN A 729 -18.76 25.66 7.62
C ASN A 729 -18.15 24.95 6.41
N LYS A 730 -17.10 25.55 5.84
CA LYS A 730 -16.36 25.03 4.68
C LYS A 730 -15.06 24.30 5.06
N ASP A 731 -14.88 24.03 6.34
CA ASP A 731 -13.67 23.39 6.86
C ASP A 731 -13.57 21.96 6.32
N GLY A 732 -12.37 21.58 5.84
CA GLY A 732 -12.14 20.26 5.27
C GLY A 732 -12.20 19.14 6.31
N VAL A 733 -12.57 17.93 5.88
CA VAL A 733 -12.65 16.74 6.74
C VAL A 733 -11.44 15.83 6.48
N LYS A 734 -10.67 15.53 7.53
CA LYS A 734 -9.55 14.58 7.47
C LYS A 734 -10.06 13.14 7.34
N TYR A 735 -9.31 12.31 6.64
CA TYR A 735 -9.56 10.87 6.52
C TYR A 735 -8.27 10.07 6.51
N ILE A 736 -8.34 8.83 6.99
CA ILE A 736 -7.29 7.82 6.89
C ILE A 736 -7.35 7.16 5.51
N ILE A 737 -6.17 6.89 4.97
CA ILE A 737 -5.91 6.24 3.68
C ILE A 737 -5.26 4.88 3.96
N THR A 738 -5.79 3.81 3.35
CA THR A 738 -5.30 2.44 3.58
C THR A 738 -4.94 1.70 2.27
N THR A 739 -3.88 2.16 1.59
CA THR A 739 -3.44 1.62 0.28
C THR A 739 -3.11 0.13 0.34
N CYS A 740 -3.81 -0.69 -0.44
CA CYS A 740 -3.62 -2.14 -0.49
C CYS A 740 -2.78 -2.55 -1.71
N LEU A 741 -1.45 -2.45 -1.62
CA LEU A 741 -0.54 -2.94 -2.67
C LEU A 741 -0.05 -4.37 -2.46
N ASP A 742 -0.38 -5.01 -1.34
CA ASP A 742 0.08 -6.35 -1.06
C ASP A 742 -0.90 -7.42 -1.58
N PRO A 743 -0.42 -8.44 -2.30
CA PRO A 743 -1.24 -9.56 -2.74
C PRO A 743 -1.47 -10.60 -1.63
N TRP A 744 -0.73 -10.49 -0.51
CA TRP A 744 -0.60 -11.57 0.47
C TRP A 744 -1.69 -11.62 1.54
N SER A 745 -2.12 -10.46 2.06
CA SER A 745 -2.93 -10.32 3.29
C SER A 745 -4.40 -10.69 3.12
N SER A 746 -4.69 -11.75 2.38
CA SER A 746 -6.06 -12.12 2.00
C SER A 746 -6.79 -12.99 3.03
N SER A 747 -6.09 -13.57 4.01
CA SER A 747 -6.71 -14.39 5.06
C SER A 747 -7.65 -13.56 5.92
N MET A 748 -8.89 -14.04 6.08
CA MET A 748 -9.91 -13.38 6.89
C MET A 748 -9.49 -13.27 8.37
N ASP A 749 -8.74 -14.26 8.87
CA ASP A 749 -8.15 -14.25 10.21
C ASP A 749 -7.15 -13.08 10.39
N PHE A 750 -6.33 -12.77 9.39
CA PHE A 750 -5.38 -11.63 9.43
C PHE A 750 -6.08 -10.29 9.18
N MET A 751 -7.16 -10.28 8.39
CA MET A 751 -8.01 -9.10 8.20
C MET A 751 -8.80 -8.72 9.46
N ASP A 752 -9.26 -9.71 10.25
CA ASP A 752 -9.81 -9.49 11.59
C ASP A 752 -8.77 -8.81 12.50
N ASP A 753 -7.49 -9.21 12.45
CA ASP A 753 -6.41 -8.58 13.23
C ASP A 753 -6.19 -7.11 12.82
N LEU A 754 -6.13 -6.80 11.51
CA LEU A 754 -6.03 -5.41 11.02
C LEU A 754 -7.22 -4.53 11.44
N ALA A 755 -8.43 -5.11 11.47
CA ALA A 755 -9.62 -4.42 11.95
C ALA A 755 -9.60 -4.22 13.47
N ALA A 756 -9.08 -5.18 14.24
CA ALA A 756 -8.91 -5.06 15.69
C ALA A 756 -7.90 -3.96 16.05
N ILE A 757 -6.76 -3.90 15.34
CA ILE A 757 -5.77 -2.81 15.44
C ILE A 757 -6.45 -1.46 15.21
N MET A 758 -7.12 -1.29 14.08
CA MET A 758 -7.75 -0.01 13.74
C MET A 758 -8.85 0.37 14.74
N ARG A 759 -9.65 -0.60 15.23
CA ARG A 759 -10.67 -0.34 16.26
C ARG A 759 -10.04 0.15 17.57
N ASN A 760 -8.97 -0.49 18.03
CA ASN A 760 -8.28 -0.05 19.25
C ASN A 760 -7.68 1.35 19.07
N THR A 761 -7.01 1.61 17.94
CA THR A 761 -6.51 2.96 17.62
C THR A 761 -7.63 4.01 17.58
N VAL A 762 -8.80 3.69 17.02
CA VAL A 762 -9.96 4.60 17.03
C VAL A 762 -10.39 4.94 18.46
N LEU A 763 -10.47 3.94 19.35
CA LEU A 763 -10.84 4.15 20.75
C LEU A 763 -9.76 4.97 21.51
N ASN A 764 -8.49 4.61 21.36
CA ASN A 764 -7.34 5.36 21.89
C ASN A 764 -7.35 6.82 21.41
N ALA A 765 -7.58 7.07 20.12
CA ALA A 765 -7.60 8.39 19.54
C ALA A 765 -8.80 9.25 19.98
N ILE A 766 -9.96 8.62 20.21
CA ILE A 766 -11.10 9.28 20.85
C ILE A 766 -10.69 9.75 22.24
N GLY A 767 -10.21 8.85 23.10
CA GLY A 767 -9.80 9.19 24.47
C GLY A 767 -8.67 10.23 24.52
N THR A 768 -7.67 10.12 23.65
CA THR A 768 -6.59 11.11 23.46
C THR A 768 -7.14 12.52 23.20
N VAL A 769 -8.27 12.64 22.51
CA VAL A 769 -8.93 13.92 22.22
C VAL A 769 -9.93 14.32 23.32
N THR A 770 -10.67 13.38 23.91
CA THR A 770 -11.83 13.67 24.77
C THR A 770 -11.64 13.47 26.27
N ASP A 771 -10.65 12.71 26.70
CA ASP A 771 -10.49 12.37 28.12
C ASP A 771 -10.15 13.60 28.96
N THR A 772 -10.59 13.58 30.20
CA THR A 772 -10.21 14.56 31.21
C THR A 772 -8.86 14.18 31.81
N PRO A 773 -7.87 15.10 31.89
CA PRO A 773 -6.60 14.83 32.57
C PRO A 773 -6.79 14.38 34.03
N ASP A 774 -6.01 13.40 34.48
CA ASP A 774 -6.12 12.81 35.83
C ASP A 774 -4.77 12.25 36.35
N CYS A 775 -4.82 11.49 37.45
CA CYS A 775 -3.72 10.82 38.13
C CYS A 775 -3.62 9.34 37.74
N HIS A 776 -2.70 9.02 36.84
CA HIS A 776 -2.44 7.70 36.31
C HIS A 776 -1.47 6.92 37.21
N SER A 777 -1.91 5.77 37.72
CA SER A 777 -1.11 4.88 38.59
C SER A 777 -0.57 3.66 37.84
N PHE A 778 0.71 3.36 38.03
CA PHE A 778 1.42 2.25 37.40
C PHE A 778 2.06 1.35 38.46
N VAL A 779 1.78 0.06 38.43
CA VAL A 779 2.34 -0.94 39.34
C VAL A 779 3.62 -1.50 38.75
N SER A 780 4.73 -1.34 39.48
CA SER A 780 6.07 -1.74 39.03
C SER A 780 6.41 -3.21 39.29
N THR A 781 7.26 -3.77 38.44
CA THR A 781 7.97 -5.02 38.70
C THR A 781 9.01 -4.84 39.80
N ASP A 782 9.36 -5.94 40.48
CA ASP A 782 10.24 -5.91 41.66
C ASP A 782 11.75 -5.98 41.34
N VAL A 783 12.14 -5.69 40.10
CA VAL A 783 13.53 -5.69 39.62
C VAL A 783 13.76 -4.45 38.78
N VAL A 784 14.90 -3.78 39.02
CA VAL A 784 15.48 -2.79 38.11
C VAL A 784 16.62 -3.48 37.36
N ASN A 785 16.66 -3.37 36.02
CA ASN A 785 17.68 -4.01 35.19
C ASN A 785 19.00 -3.21 35.16
N ALA A 786 20.00 -3.72 34.43
CA ALA A 786 21.32 -3.10 34.33
C ALA A 786 21.31 -1.70 33.68
N ASP A 787 20.31 -1.41 32.85
CA ASP A 787 20.11 -0.13 32.17
C ASP A 787 19.29 0.87 33.02
N LYS A 788 19.08 0.55 34.30
CA LYS A 788 18.26 1.30 35.28
C LYS A 788 16.76 1.31 34.95
N GLU A 789 16.27 0.28 34.26
CA GLU A 789 14.89 0.21 33.80
C GLU A 789 14.02 -0.70 34.67
N VAL A 790 12.75 -0.32 34.81
CA VAL A 790 11.72 -1.09 35.50
C VAL A 790 10.50 -1.21 34.57
N PHE A 791 9.88 -2.39 34.56
CA PHE A 791 8.64 -2.62 33.82
C PHE A 791 7.45 -2.25 34.71
N VAL A 792 6.40 -1.68 34.13
CA VAL A 792 5.22 -1.22 34.86
C VAL A 792 3.93 -1.59 34.15
N SER A 793 2.87 -1.87 34.91
CA SER A 793 1.51 -2.12 34.41
C SER A 793 0.58 -1.01 34.89
N TYR A 794 -0.21 -0.44 33.99
CA TYR A 794 -1.19 0.58 34.35
C TYR A 794 -2.35 -0.02 35.16
N ALA A 795 -2.78 0.69 36.21
CA ALA A 795 -3.91 0.33 37.06
C ALA A 795 -5.21 0.95 36.54
N GLY A 796 -5.71 0.43 35.40
CA GLY A 796 -6.93 0.88 34.74
C GLY A 796 -8.22 0.51 35.47
N ASN A 797 -9.35 1.03 34.97
CA ASN A 797 -10.70 0.84 35.52
C ASN A 797 -11.75 0.82 34.39
N PHE A 798 -12.68 -0.14 34.42
CA PHE A 798 -13.73 -0.27 33.38
C PHE A 798 -14.84 0.81 33.44
N LYS A 799 -14.95 1.56 34.53
CA LYS A 799 -16.11 2.43 34.85
C LYS A 799 -15.79 3.93 34.85
N GLN A 800 -14.53 4.30 34.67
CA GLN A 800 -14.05 5.68 34.63
C GLN A 800 -13.35 5.91 33.28
N THR A 801 -13.94 6.71 32.39
CA THR A 801 -13.52 6.84 30.98
C THR A 801 -12.03 7.11 30.82
N GLN A 802 -11.48 8.08 31.55
CA GLN A 802 -10.06 8.45 31.51
C GLN A 802 -9.10 7.40 32.08
N HIS A 803 -9.64 6.32 32.66
CA HIS A 803 -8.92 5.14 33.16
C HIS A 803 -9.26 3.85 32.39
N GLN A 804 -10.04 3.91 31.29
CA GLN A 804 -10.47 2.75 30.52
C GLN A 804 -9.36 2.18 29.61
N TYR A 805 -8.18 1.92 30.18
CA TYR A 805 -7.01 1.44 29.44
C TYR A 805 -6.32 0.27 30.13
N PHE A 806 -5.75 -0.61 29.32
CA PHE A 806 -4.70 -1.52 29.69
C PHE A 806 -3.40 -1.05 29.03
N ALA A 807 -2.36 -0.85 29.83
CA ALA A 807 -1.05 -0.48 29.31
C ALA A 807 0.06 -1.16 30.09
N VAL A 808 1.11 -1.54 29.38
CA VAL A 808 2.39 -1.96 29.97
C VAL A 808 3.48 -1.10 29.37
N ALA A 809 4.40 -0.64 30.21
CA ALA A 809 5.47 0.27 29.83
C ALA A 809 6.80 -0.11 30.49
N ARG A 810 7.89 0.49 30.00
CA ARG A 810 9.27 0.37 30.50
C ARG A 810 9.78 1.77 30.80
N PHE A 811 10.03 2.06 32.07
CA PHE A 811 10.53 3.36 32.54
C PHE A 811 11.98 3.22 33.01
N ARG A 812 12.81 4.25 32.81
CA ARG A 812 14.23 4.28 33.21
C ARG A 812 14.50 5.36 34.24
N PHE A 813 15.15 5.00 35.35
CA PHE A 813 15.62 5.95 36.35
C PHE A 813 16.82 6.74 35.83
N LEU A 814 16.84 8.05 36.11
CA LEU A 814 17.95 8.92 35.73
C LEU A 814 19.05 9.01 36.80
N SER A 815 18.76 8.60 38.05
CA SER A 815 19.68 8.63 39.20
C SER A 815 19.92 7.23 39.77
N ASP A 816 21.16 6.95 40.20
CA ASP A 816 21.49 5.73 40.94
C ASP A 816 20.98 5.75 42.38
N ASP A 817 20.83 6.94 42.99
CA ASP A 817 20.31 7.09 44.35
C ASP A 817 18.80 6.75 44.41
N ASP A 818 18.06 7.06 43.35
CA ASP A 818 16.65 6.68 43.19
C ASP A 818 16.52 5.16 43.03
N VAL A 819 17.37 4.54 42.21
CA VAL A 819 17.45 3.06 42.07
C VAL A 819 17.78 2.40 43.41
N ALA A 820 18.70 2.96 44.20
CA ALA A 820 19.03 2.45 45.53
C ALA A 820 17.84 2.55 46.49
N THR A 821 17.12 3.69 46.49
CA THR A 821 15.94 3.95 47.33
C THR A 821 14.76 3.03 46.97
N PHE A 822 14.50 2.84 45.68
CA PHE A 822 13.52 1.89 45.16
C PHE A 822 13.84 0.45 45.61
N ASN A 823 15.05 -0.02 45.34
CA ASN A 823 15.48 -1.39 45.69
C ASN A 823 15.43 -1.65 47.21
N ALA A 824 15.82 -0.68 48.04
CA ALA A 824 15.75 -0.80 49.51
C ALA A 824 14.30 -0.88 50.06
N THR A 825 13.32 -0.43 49.28
CA THR A 825 11.90 -0.41 49.64
C THR A 825 11.17 -1.66 49.11
N VAL A 826 11.43 -2.05 47.85
CA VAL A 826 10.92 -3.30 47.22
C VAL A 826 11.27 -4.54 48.03
N GLN A 827 12.45 -4.58 48.67
CA GLN A 827 12.86 -5.68 49.55
C GLN A 827 12.00 -5.84 50.81
N LYS A 828 11.27 -4.79 51.22
CA LYS A 828 10.47 -4.76 52.45
C LYS A 828 8.98 -4.87 52.15
N SER A 829 8.51 -4.23 51.09
CA SER A 829 7.09 -4.09 50.77
C SER A 829 6.85 -4.13 49.25
N THR A 830 5.82 -4.85 48.83
CA THR A 830 5.32 -4.89 47.45
C THR A 830 3.78 -4.96 47.44
N PRO A 831 3.09 -4.43 46.43
CA PRO A 831 3.62 -3.77 45.23
C PRO A 831 4.13 -2.35 45.48
N ILE A 832 5.03 -1.87 44.62
CA ILE A 832 5.41 -0.45 44.53
C ILE A 832 4.68 0.18 43.36
N VAL A 833 4.03 1.32 43.60
CA VAL A 833 3.19 2.03 42.63
C VAL A 833 3.77 3.41 42.35
N LEU A 834 3.88 3.76 41.07
CA LEU A 834 4.25 5.07 40.58
C LEU A 834 2.97 5.83 40.17
N ARG A 835 2.90 7.14 40.40
CA ARG A 835 1.80 8.00 39.94
C ARG A 835 2.37 9.33 39.44
N ASN A 836 1.84 9.90 38.35
CA ASN A 836 2.22 11.27 37.96
C ASN A 836 1.84 12.27 39.06
N ILE A 837 2.55 13.39 39.13
CA ILE A 837 2.36 14.39 40.19
C ILE A 837 0.92 14.89 40.25
N GLN A 838 0.30 14.85 41.43
CA GLN A 838 -1.13 15.15 41.62
C GLN A 838 -1.51 16.60 41.25
N SER A 839 -0.57 17.55 41.35
CA SER A 839 -0.76 18.93 40.90
C SER A 839 -0.63 19.12 39.39
N GLU A 840 -0.22 18.08 38.65
CA GLU A 840 0.00 18.06 37.21
C GLU A 840 -0.72 16.86 36.57
N PRO A 841 -2.06 16.81 36.63
CA PRO A 841 -2.84 15.79 35.95
C PRO A 841 -2.65 15.89 34.43
N LYS A 842 -2.50 14.75 33.77
CA LYS A 842 -2.29 14.60 32.32
C LYS A 842 -3.30 13.58 31.78
N ARG A 843 -3.49 13.48 30.46
CA ARG A 843 -4.13 12.29 29.88
C ARG A 843 -3.14 11.14 29.88
N LEU A 844 -3.63 9.89 29.83
CA LEU A 844 -2.73 8.74 29.77
C LEU A 844 -1.88 8.73 28.49
N HIS A 845 -2.45 9.14 27.34
CA HIS A 845 -1.73 9.27 26.08
C HIS A 845 -0.65 10.36 26.19
N ASP A 846 -1.03 11.59 26.58
CA ASP A 846 -0.09 12.71 26.83
C ASP A 846 1.05 12.34 27.79
N LEU A 847 0.81 11.48 28.77
CA LEU A 847 1.82 11.02 29.73
C LEU A 847 2.77 9.97 29.12
N LEU A 848 2.30 9.12 28.22
CA LEU A 848 3.07 8.00 27.64
C LEU A 848 3.75 8.34 26.31
N PHE A 849 3.23 9.30 25.55
CA PHE A 849 3.57 9.52 24.14
C PHE A 849 3.82 11.00 23.74
N ASN A 850 3.94 11.96 24.68
CA ASN A 850 4.15 13.36 24.30
C ASN A 850 5.46 13.58 23.52
N ASP A 851 5.32 14.10 22.31
CA ASP A 851 6.42 14.62 21.51
C ASP A 851 6.68 16.08 21.86
N SER A 852 7.79 16.34 22.58
CA SER A 852 8.57 17.54 22.35
C SER A 852 9.87 17.12 21.67
N ASP A 853 10.11 17.64 20.47
CA ASP A 853 11.23 17.25 19.61
C ASP A 853 12.61 17.22 20.34
N GLU A 854 13.46 16.30 19.87
CA GLU A 854 14.89 16.13 20.17
C GLU A 854 15.31 15.41 21.46
N GLU A 855 14.55 15.43 22.57
CA GLU A 855 14.78 14.53 23.71
C GLU A 855 13.47 14.09 24.37
N ARG A 856 13.13 12.78 24.35
CA ARG A 856 12.02 12.23 25.15
C ARG A 856 12.18 12.66 26.62
N LEU A 857 11.30 13.55 27.04
CA LEU A 857 11.34 14.20 28.35
C LEU A 857 11.28 13.20 29.49
N SER A 858 11.93 13.56 30.59
CA SER A 858 11.76 12.89 31.87
C SER A 858 10.44 13.31 32.50
N GLU A 859 9.58 12.35 32.81
CA GLU A 859 8.33 12.56 33.53
C GLU A 859 8.52 12.28 35.02
N LYS A 860 7.91 13.10 35.87
CA LYS A 860 8.08 13.00 37.32
C LYS A 860 7.00 12.14 37.96
N PHE A 861 7.42 11.16 38.75
CA PHE A 861 6.52 10.22 39.43
C PHE A 861 6.73 10.21 40.93
N ASP A 862 5.62 10.20 41.66
CA ASP A 862 5.53 9.92 43.09
C ASP A 862 5.40 8.39 43.31
N PHE A 863 6.17 7.85 44.26
CA PHE A 863 6.25 6.42 44.53
C PHE A 863 5.61 6.04 45.86
N PHE A 864 4.80 4.99 45.86
CA PHE A 864 3.99 4.56 47.00
C PHE A 864 4.13 3.04 47.24
N VAL A 865 3.90 2.64 48.49
CA VAL A 865 3.74 1.24 48.88
C VAL A 865 2.26 0.90 48.82
N GLY A 866 1.85 0.04 47.88
CA GLY A 866 0.44 -0.19 47.56
C GLY A 866 -0.18 0.93 46.72
N LEU A 867 -1.45 0.77 46.35
CA LEU A 867 -2.18 1.75 45.55
C LEU A 867 -2.52 3.01 46.38
N PRO A 868 -2.22 4.23 45.89
CA PRO A 868 -2.36 5.42 46.70
C PRO A 868 -3.79 5.98 46.73
N THR A 869 -4.25 6.33 47.93
CA THR A 869 -5.41 7.21 48.18
C THR A 869 -4.99 8.69 48.11
N GLU A 870 -5.95 9.62 48.11
CA GLU A 870 -5.68 11.07 48.21
C GLU A 870 -4.89 11.48 49.47
N SER A 871 -4.94 10.66 50.53
CA SER A 871 -4.22 10.89 51.78
C SER A 871 -2.86 10.19 51.86
N SER A 872 -2.44 9.51 50.79
CA SER A 872 -1.17 8.79 50.75
C SER A 872 0.00 9.75 50.53
N VAL A 873 1.09 9.54 51.28
CA VAL A 873 2.34 10.31 51.12
C VAL A 873 3.36 9.43 50.38
N PRO A 874 4.01 9.93 49.31
CA PRO A 874 5.02 9.15 48.61
C PRO A 874 6.27 8.94 49.48
N PHE A 875 6.93 7.80 49.31
CA PHE A 875 8.20 7.51 49.99
C PHE A 875 9.43 8.06 49.23
N MET A 876 9.27 8.31 47.92
CA MET A 876 10.21 9.03 47.07
C MET A 876 9.47 9.63 45.87
N THR A 877 10.10 10.62 45.23
CA THR A 877 9.65 11.22 43.98
C THR A 877 10.86 11.24 43.05
N ALA A 878 10.74 10.75 41.82
CA ALA A 878 11.87 10.65 40.88
C ALA A 878 11.47 11.03 39.45
N ASP A 879 12.45 11.56 38.72
CA ASP A 879 12.36 11.85 37.29
C ASP A 879 12.70 10.59 36.48
N MET A 880 11.77 10.15 35.62
CA MET A 880 11.84 8.89 34.88
C MET A 880 11.68 9.10 33.39
N LYS A 881 12.52 8.43 32.58
CA LYS A 881 12.37 8.41 31.12
C LYS A 881 11.48 7.27 30.68
N ILE A 882 10.49 7.54 29.82
CA ILE A 882 9.66 6.51 29.20
C ILE A 882 10.42 5.93 27.99
N VAL A 883 10.75 4.64 28.09
CA VAL A 883 11.60 3.94 27.12
C VAL A 883 10.76 3.16 26.10
N ASP A 884 9.73 2.45 26.55
CA ASP A 884 8.90 1.65 25.67
C ASP A 884 7.48 1.49 26.23
N VAL A 885 6.51 1.31 25.35
CA VAL A 885 5.09 1.03 25.66
C VAL A 885 4.67 -0.18 24.82
N PRO A 886 5.01 -1.42 25.22
CA PRO A 886 4.63 -2.66 24.52
C PRO A 886 3.13 -2.84 24.27
N ARG A 887 2.27 -2.26 25.11
CA ARG A 887 0.82 -2.34 25.02
C ARG A 887 0.19 -1.02 25.46
N TYR A 888 -0.77 -0.56 24.68
CA TYR A 888 -1.64 0.58 24.99
C TYR A 888 -3.01 0.34 24.34
N ASP A 889 -3.88 -0.34 25.08
CA ASP A 889 -5.18 -0.82 24.64
C ASP A 889 -6.30 -0.09 25.39
N HIS A 890 -7.28 0.47 24.69
CA HIS A 890 -8.51 0.95 25.31
C HIS A 890 -9.41 -0.24 25.62
N PHE A 891 -10.04 -0.26 26.79
CA PHE A 891 -11.05 -1.27 27.10
C PHE A 891 -12.24 -1.09 26.17
N ASP A 892 -12.47 -2.05 25.28
CA ASP A 892 -13.69 -2.13 24.47
C ASP A 892 -14.83 -2.67 25.35
N VAL A 893 -15.34 -1.81 26.25
CA VAL A 893 -16.35 -2.12 27.28
C VAL A 893 -17.69 -2.63 26.72
N ALA A 894 -17.85 -2.62 25.40
CA ALA A 894 -18.98 -3.22 24.70
C ALA A 894 -18.74 -4.69 24.27
N ASP A 895 -17.57 -5.28 24.56
CA ASP A 895 -17.40 -6.73 24.47
C ASP A 895 -18.21 -7.46 25.53
N ASP A 896 -18.96 -8.48 25.11
CA ASP A 896 -19.78 -9.30 25.98
C ASP A 896 -19.18 -10.69 26.25
N GLN A 897 -17.98 -11.01 25.75
CA GLN A 897 -17.36 -12.33 25.85
C GLN A 897 -15.96 -12.30 26.48
N TYR A 898 -15.71 -13.24 27.38
CA TYR A 898 -14.35 -13.55 27.84
C TYR A 898 -13.66 -14.50 26.84
N PRO A 899 -12.32 -14.49 26.75
CA PRO A 899 -11.58 -15.53 26.04
C PRO A 899 -11.76 -16.90 26.71
N ASP A 900 -11.49 -17.98 25.97
CA ASP A 900 -11.61 -19.35 26.50
C ASP A 900 -10.61 -19.62 27.64
N SER A 901 -9.39 -19.07 27.53
CA SER A 901 -8.35 -19.10 28.57
C SER A 901 -7.93 -17.69 28.98
N ALA A 902 -7.40 -17.52 30.20
CA ALA A 902 -6.90 -16.23 30.65
C ALA A 902 -5.67 -15.81 29.82
N THR A 903 -5.67 -14.58 29.33
CA THR A 903 -4.64 -14.04 28.44
C THR A 903 -3.70 -13.12 29.22
N TYR A 904 -2.40 -13.26 29.00
CA TYR A 904 -1.35 -12.45 29.61
C TYR A 904 -0.40 -11.93 28.54
N ILE A 905 0.19 -10.75 28.72
CA ILE A 905 1.40 -10.36 27.98
C ILE A 905 2.59 -11.05 28.63
N LEU A 906 3.35 -11.80 27.84
CA LEU A 906 4.69 -12.28 28.17
C LEU A 906 5.72 -11.23 27.72
N TYR A 907 6.33 -10.54 28.68
CA TYR A 907 7.22 -9.40 28.44
C TYR A 907 8.40 -9.37 29.42
N GLY A 908 9.53 -8.79 29.03
CA GLY A 908 10.71 -8.67 29.88
C GLY A 908 12.04 -8.52 29.13
N ASP A 909 13.12 -8.98 29.76
CA ASP A 909 14.50 -8.93 29.25
C ASP A 909 15.20 -10.30 29.30
N VAL A 910 16.49 -10.35 28.93
CA VAL A 910 17.27 -11.60 28.83
C VAL A 910 17.41 -12.33 30.18
N GLY A 911 17.27 -11.63 31.31
CA GLY A 911 17.34 -12.21 32.65
C GLY A 911 15.98 -12.40 33.34
N ASN A 912 14.95 -11.62 32.97
CA ASN A 912 13.68 -11.55 33.68
C ASN A 912 12.49 -11.64 32.72
N ALA A 913 11.59 -12.60 32.94
CA ALA A 913 10.32 -12.70 32.22
C ALA A 913 9.13 -12.55 33.16
N TYR A 914 8.12 -11.82 32.72
CA TYR A 914 6.91 -11.52 33.48
C TYR A 914 5.67 -11.88 32.67
N LEU A 915 4.59 -12.23 33.37
CA LEU A 915 3.24 -12.30 32.81
C LEU A 915 2.39 -11.19 33.43
N PHE A 916 1.80 -10.36 32.58
CA PHE A 916 0.87 -9.27 32.93
C PHE A 916 -0.52 -9.67 32.42
N HIS A 917 -1.49 -9.88 33.31
CA HIS A 917 -2.86 -10.27 32.88
C HIS A 917 -3.48 -9.18 32.02
N THR A 918 -4.05 -9.57 30.88
CA THR A 918 -4.75 -8.70 29.94
C THR A 918 -6.24 -8.71 30.28
N PRO A 919 -6.78 -7.66 30.93
CA PRO A 919 -8.18 -7.65 31.31
C PRO A 919 -9.06 -7.43 30.07
N THR A 920 -10.15 -8.17 30.00
CA THR A 920 -11.00 -8.21 28.80
C THR A 920 -12.39 -7.64 29.03
N LYS A 921 -13.00 -7.82 30.21
CA LYS A 921 -14.40 -7.46 30.44
C LYS A 921 -14.79 -7.34 31.92
N ASP A 922 -15.58 -6.33 32.28
CA ASP A 922 -16.13 -6.15 33.64
C ASP A 922 -17.05 -7.33 34.06
N PRO A 923 -16.80 -7.99 35.21
CA PRO A 923 -15.66 -7.81 36.11
C PRO A 923 -14.44 -8.65 35.68
N ASP A 924 -13.21 -8.14 35.89
CA ASP A 924 -11.94 -8.85 35.64
C ASP A 924 -10.92 -8.55 36.76
N TYR A 925 -9.67 -8.98 36.66
CA TYR A 925 -8.62 -8.66 37.65
C TYR A 925 -7.38 -8.04 37.01
N LEU A 926 -6.47 -7.55 37.84
CA LEU A 926 -5.12 -7.14 37.44
C LEU A 926 -4.11 -8.03 38.16
N GLN A 927 -3.10 -8.51 37.44
CA GLN A 927 -2.10 -9.43 38.00
C GLN A 927 -0.75 -9.29 37.30
N ILE A 928 0.32 -9.32 38.10
CA ILE A 928 1.70 -9.37 37.64
C ILE A 928 2.43 -10.52 38.35
N VAL A 929 3.00 -11.44 37.58
CA VAL A 929 3.86 -12.52 38.11
C VAL A 929 5.20 -12.56 37.40
N ARG A 930 6.27 -12.84 38.16
CA ARG A 930 7.61 -13.09 37.63
C ARG A 930 7.85 -14.59 37.47
N LEU A 931 8.42 -14.99 36.34
CA LEU A 931 8.78 -16.37 36.04
C LEU A 931 10.17 -16.71 36.57
N THR A 932 10.48 -18.00 36.77
CA THR A 932 11.82 -18.44 37.21
C THR A 932 12.90 -18.33 36.14
N GLU A 933 12.50 -18.42 34.86
CA GLU A 933 13.36 -18.38 33.68
C GLU A 933 12.57 -17.84 32.48
N VAL A 934 13.28 -17.40 31.44
CA VAL A 934 12.66 -17.01 30.15
C VAL A 934 12.06 -18.26 29.49
N PRO A 935 10.77 -18.24 29.06
CA PRO A 935 10.14 -19.40 28.45
C PRO A 935 10.80 -19.86 27.14
N LYS A 936 10.80 -21.18 26.90
CA LYS A 936 11.36 -21.78 25.68
C LYS A 936 10.54 -21.40 24.45
N GLY A 937 11.21 -21.26 23.31
CA GLY A 937 10.60 -20.90 22.01
C GLY A 937 10.58 -19.40 21.67
N LEU A 938 11.15 -18.55 22.54
CA LEU A 938 11.32 -17.11 22.30
C LEU A 938 12.58 -16.73 21.48
N GLY A 939 13.39 -17.72 21.08
CA GLY A 939 14.66 -17.55 20.34
C GLY A 939 15.91 -17.83 21.17
N ASP A 940 17.03 -18.12 20.49
CA ASP A 940 18.29 -18.51 21.12
C ASP A 940 19.29 -17.34 21.31
N SER A 941 19.76 -17.19 22.56
CA SER A 941 20.90 -16.36 23.00
C SER A 941 20.76 -14.82 22.93
N THR A 942 21.72 -14.14 23.57
CA THR A 942 21.65 -12.80 24.19
C THR A 942 21.23 -11.65 23.27
N GLU A 943 21.39 -11.79 21.96
CA GLU A 943 21.07 -10.76 20.96
C GLU A 943 19.69 -10.97 20.30
N LYS A 944 18.98 -12.07 20.62
CA LYS A 944 17.80 -12.54 19.85
C LYS A 944 16.49 -12.69 20.62
N ALA A 945 16.39 -12.24 21.87
CA ALA A 945 15.13 -12.24 22.64
C ALA A 945 14.11 -11.18 22.16
N VAL A 946 13.99 -11.00 20.84
CA VAL A 946 13.19 -9.97 20.17
C VAL A 946 11.72 -10.08 20.55
N ILE A 947 11.17 -11.29 20.61
CA ILE A 947 9.75 -11.52 20.95
C ILE A 947 9.47 -11.11 22.40
N LEU A 948 10.36 -11.46 23.34
CA LEU A 948 10.19 -11.06 24.74
C LEU A 948 10.29 -9.54 24.93
N LYS A 949 11.16 -8.87 24.16
CA LYS A 949 11.24 -7.40 24.12
C LYS A 949 10.06 -6.75 23.37
N GLN A 950 9.38 -7.46 22.47
CA GLN A 950 8.18 -6.96 21.81
C GLN A 950 6.95 -7.02 22.71
N GLY A 951 6.92 -7.99 23.63
CA GLY A 951 5.73 -8.37 24.39
C GLY A 951 4.80 -9.20 23.50
N VAL A 952 4.60 -10.47 23.85
CA VAL A 952 3.75 -11.40 23.09
C VAL A 952 2.56 -11.84 23.93
N ASP A 953 1.40 -11.99 23.31
CA ASP A 953 0.21 -12.47 24.01
C ASP A 953 0.33 -13.98 24.24
N ALA A 954 0.02 -14.40 25.46
CA ALA A 954 0.19 -15.75 25.96
C ALA A 954 -1.09 -16.21 26.67
N GLU A 955 -1.74 -17.24 26.12
CA GLU A 955 -2.89 -17.91 26.71
C GLU A 955 -2.42 -18.86 27.82
N LEU A 956 -3.01 -18.75 29.01
CA LEU A 956 -2.66 -19.60 30.15
C LEU A 956 -3.54 -20.86 30.19
N LEU A 957 -3.02 -21.95 29.64
CA LEU A 957 -3.77 -23.17 29.40
C LEU A 957 -4.29 -23.80 30.69
N GLY A 958 -5.61 -23.97 30.77
CA GLY A 958 -6.30 -24.57 31.92
C GLY A 958 -6.78 -23.56 32.98
N VAL A 959 -6.50 -22.27 32.80
CA VAL A 959 -7.09 -21.18 33.58
C VAL A 959 -8.15 -20.51 32.70
N PRO A 960 -9.45 -20.49 33.09
CA PRO A 960 -10.51 -19.91 32.27
C PRO A 960 -10.33 -18.39 32.13
N GLY A 961 -10.69 -17.83 30.97
CA GLY A 961 -10.62 -16.38 30.76
C GLY A 961 -11.68 -15.60 31.55
N ALA A 962 -12.79 -16.23 31.93
CA ALA A 962 -13.73 -15.66 32.87
C ALA A 962 -13.21 -15.81 34.32
N PRO A 963 -13.14 -14.73 35.12
CA PRO A 963 -12.60 -14.79 36.47
C PRO A 963 -13.47 -15.60 37.41
N THR A 964 -12.83 -16.31 38.34
CA THR A 964 -13.53 -17.06 39.39
C THR A 964 -13.91 -16.12 40.53
N VAL A 965 -15.18 -16.12 40.93
CA VAL A 965 -15.71 -15.34 42.05
C VAL A 965 -16.10 -16.27 43.20
N GLN A 966 -15.59 -16.01 44.40
CA GLN A 966 -16.00 -16.65 45.65
C GLN A 966 -16.36 -15.58 46.68
N ASP A 967 -17.46 -15.77 47.41
CA ASP A 967 -17.97 -14.84 48.43
C ASP A 967 -18.05 -13.36 47.96
N GLY A 968 -18.34 -13.15 46.67
CA GLY A 968 -18.45 -11.83 46.06
C GLY A 968 -17.11 -11.16 45.71
N LYS A 969 -15.98 -11.84 45.87
CA LYS A 969 -14.64 -11.37 45.48
C LYS A 969 -14.05 -12.24 44.38
N ILE A 970 -13.32 -11.63 43.44
CA ILE A 970 -12.51 -12.39 42.49
C ILE A 970 -11.34 -13.01 43.26
N VAL A 971 -11.11 -14.31 43.05
CA VAL A 971 -9.99 -15.04 43.64
C VAL A 971 -8.83 -15.13 42.64
N ASP A 972 -7.61 -15.12 43.18
CA ASP A 972 -6.39 -15.28 42.38
C ASP A 972 -6.38 -16.65 41.69
N PRO A 973 -6.37 -16.71 40.34
CA PRO A 973 -6.41 -17.98 39.63
C PRO A 973 -5.10 -18.78 39.74
N LEU A 974 -3.97 -18.11 40.06
CA LEU A 974 -2.64 -18.71 39.97
C LEU A 974 -2.22 -19.41 41.27
N THR A 975 -3.00 -20.38 41.73
CA THR A 975 -2.76 -21.07 43.03
C THR A 975 -1.63 -22.12 43.02
N ASP A 976 -1.35 -22.77 41.88
CA ASP A 976 -0.19 -23.65 41.65
C ASP A 976 1.08 -22.82 41.30
N PRO A 977 2.31 -23.28 41.59
CA PRO A 977 3.53 -22.68 41.04
C PRO A 977 3.78 -22.95 39.54
N LYS A 978 3.11 -23.89 38.89
CA LYS A 978 3.42 -24.36 37.51
C LYS A 978 2.22 -24.27 36.57
N TYR A 979 2.44 -23.71 35.38
CA TYR A 979 1.44 -23.60 34.32
C TYR A 979 2.01 -24.03 32.97
N LYS A 980 1.13 -24.08 31.96
CA LYS A 980 1.53 -24.04 30.56
C LYS A 980 0.97 -22.77 29.92
N ILE A 981 1.77 -22.13 29.10
CA ILE A 981 1.32 -21.05 28.22
C ILE A 981 1.34 -21.54 26.77
N ASN A 982 0.43 -20.99 25.97
CA ASN A 982 0.47 -21.02 24.52
C ASN A 982 0.68 -19.59 24.02
N PHE A 983 1.70 -19.35 23.22
CA PHE A 983 2.00 -18.04 22.61
C PHE A 983 2.58 -18.27 21.22
N VAL A 984 2.82 -17.20 20.46
CA VAL A 984 3.39 -17.34 19.11
C VAL A 984 4.84 -16.89 19.05
N GLY A 985 5.68 -17.80 18.60
CA GLY A 985 7.12 -17.67 18.54
C GLY A 985 7.64 -17.11 17.21
N ILE A 986 8.92 -17.40 16.95
CA ILE A 986 9.60 -16.99 15.72
C ILE A 986 8.89 -17.60 14.50
N GLN A 987 8.90 -16.89 13.37
CA GLN A 987 8.22 -17.26 12.12
C GLN A 987 6.68 -17.44 12.22
N GLY A 988 6.06 -17.10 13.35
CA GLY A 988 4.61 -17.22 13.54
C GLY A 988 4.16 -18.61 13.98
N GLU A 989 5.07 -19.46 14.46
CA GLU A 989 4.73 -20.79 15.00
C GLU A 989 4.03 -20.70 16.37
N GLU A 990 2.99 -21.50 16.59
CA GLU A 990 2.38 -21.66 17.92
C GLU A 990 3.30 -22.49 18.83
N VAL A 991 3.68 -21.91 19.97
CA VAL A 991 4.57 -22.49 20.98
C VAL A 991 3.79 -22.71 22.27
N THR A 992 3.59 -24.00 22.61
CA THR A 992 3.13 -24.39 23.96
C THR A 992 4.33 -24.80 24.82
N THR A 993 4.57 -24.09 25.94
CA THR A 993 5.64 -24.41 26.90
C THR A 993 5.16 -24.38 28.35
N GLY A 994 5.85 -25.11 29.22
CA GLY A 994 5.68 -25.00 30.67
C GLY A 994 6.39 -23.74 31.19
N VAL A 995 5.79 -23.13 32.23
CA VAL A 995 6.36 -21.99 32.97
C VAL A 995 6.17 -22.18 34.48
N VAL A 996 7.05 -21.57 35.26
CA VAL A 996 7.01 -21.63 36.73
C VAL A 996 6.96 -20.21 37.29
N VAL A 997 5.93 -19.91 38.10
CA VAL A 997 5.78 -18.64 38.80
C VAL A 997 6.76 -18.62 39.98
N GLN A 998 7.73 -17.70 39.92
CA GLN A 998 8.71 -17.49 40.99
C GLN A 998 8.15 -16.59 42.10
N LYS A 999 7.45 -15.52 41.71
CA LYS A 999 6.88 -14.52 42.63
C LYS A 999 5.61 -13.91 42.05
N LYS A 1000 4.59 -13.80 42.89
CA LYS A 1000 3.43 -12.93 42.64
C LYS A 1000 3.78 -11.52 43.09
N ILE A 1001 3.83 -10.58 42.17
CA ILE A 1001 4.18 -9.18 42.45
C ILE A 1001 2.92 -8.42 42.85
N TRP A 1002 1.83 -8.65 42.13
CA TRP A 1002 0.54 -8.01 42.37
C TRP A 1002 -0.62 -8.91 41.92
N PHE A 1003 -1.73 -8.85 42.66
CA PHE A 1003 -3.04 -9.34 42.27
C PHE A 1003 -4.09 -8.40 42.90
N ASP A 1004 -5.05 -7.94 42.10
CA ASP A 1004 -6.18 -7.13 42.57
C ASP A 1004 -7.43 -7.41 41.73
N GLY A 1005 -8.54 -7.75 42.39
CA GLY A 1005 -9.84 -8.02 41.77
C GLY A 1005 -10.91 -6.96 42.05
N GLU A 1006 -10.52 -5.81 42.61
CA GLU A 1006 -11.42 -4.73 43.03
C GLU A 1006 -11.21 -3.43 42.24
N VAL A 1007 -9.97 -3.02 42.02
CA VAL A 1007 -9.60 -1.72 41.42
C VAL A 1007 -10.20 -1.52 40.03
N LEU A 1008 -10.11 -2.55 39.20
CA LEU A 1008 -10.58 -2.52 37.82
C LEU A 1008 -12.12 -2.42 37.72
N ASN A 1009 -12.83 -2.91 38.75
CA ASN A 1009 -14.27 -3.16 38.71
C ASN A 1009 -15.09 -2.18 39.57
N LYS A 1010 -14.45 -1.35 40.40
CA LYS A 1010 -15.15 -0.40 41.26
C LYS A 1010 -15.68 0.79 40.45
N SER A 1011 -16.98 1.08 40.60
CA SER A 1011 -17.45 2.46 40.55
C SER A 1011 -16.86 3.20 41.75
N GLN A 1012 -16.47 4.45 41.56
CA GLN A 1012 -15.80 5.30 42.57
C GLN A 1012 -16.62 5.43 43.86
#